data_AF-A0A196PFR4-F1
#
_entry.id   AF-A0A196PFR4-F1
#
_cell.length_a   1.000
_cell.length_b   1.000
_cell.length_c   1.000
_cell.angle_alpha   90.00
_cell.angle_beta   90.00
_cell.angle_gamma   90.00
#
_symmetry.space_group_name_H-M   'P 1'
#
loop_
_entity.id
_entity.type
_entity.pdbx_description
1 polymer ?
#
loop_
_entity_poly.entity_id
_entity_poly.type
_entity_poly.pdbx_seq_one_letter_code
_entity_poly.pdbx_strand_id
1 'polypeptide(L)'
;MLRPFFLALALCLTFPVVVSAQSLQPILQSHAEEVLKPGRRSVDVVLVDLVASGLPQAVPFLEAWRDREIVQRAGDGLFFRRKGGDLIDLDTAIVAGPAAGATLTEARPNGGVRRAISEALVQFQLSDPDIDKRRAAVEAIARSMEASQLEPLTASIAAESDPRLKRVKSRLAGMLGALFAETTEGRVAAIEALSGDLSVDVRAVLNTILATQDGVAKEQPNDANIARILKTSTDLTAPQAYARLAEAGLAPALVTRSDIRAALIANIVDGTVGGTAVAQLDNDADRAAAYDALAAEGAVPPRVSAQEEAEAIANHVFFQSYTEPDPAVTDAARAVLNGIETRVSFSQAADLGLDALSLASIYFLAAIGLAITFGVMGVINMAHGEFIMMGAYTGFVVQQFVPDYTVSIIIALPLAFALTFGAGVAMERLVIRHLYHRPLETLLATFGISIALQQLAKNIFGTQARPLTSPGWLDGALVINDVIAISYIRIAIFVLALMFLALILLVLNRTRLGLEVRAVTQNPGMAASMGINPDRINMLTFGLGSGIAGIAGVAIGLYAKVTSEMGADYIVQSFMTVVVGGVGNVWGTLAGASMIGFLQKGIEWLNPSNTLAAQTYMILFIILFIQFRPKGIVALKGRAAAD
;
A
#
# COMPACT_ATOMS: atom_id res chain seq x y z
N MET A 1 -29.75 61.49 55.84
CA MET A 1 -31.00 61.09 55.16
C MET A 1 -30.74 60.61 53.72
N LEU A 2 -29.87 59.60 53.51
CA LEU A 2 -29.62 59.04 52.16
C LEU A 2 -29.15 57.56 52.15
N ARG A 3 -29.24 56.87 53.28
CA ARG A 3 -28.89 55.43 53.39
C ARG A 3 -30.05 54.44 53.21
N PRO A 4 -31.33 54.76 53.47
CA PRO A 4 -32.40 53.79 53.20
C PRO A 4 -32.83 53.73 51.72
N PHE A 5 -32.48 54.75 50.91
CA PHE A 5 -32.87 54.79 49.49
C PHE A 5 -31.98 53.90 48.60
N PHE A 6 -30.71 53.72 48.94
CA PHE A 6 -29.80 52.84 48.19
C PHE A 6 -30.03 51.35 48.46
N LEU A 7 -30.61 50.97 49.61
CA LEU A 7 -30.91 49.57 49.90
C LEU A 7 -32.18 49.09 49.16
N ALA A 8 -33.13 49.99 48.90
CA ALA A 8 -34.32 49.69 48.10
C ALA A 8 -34.01 49.58 46.59
N LEU A 9 -33.03 50.33 46.08
CA LEU A 9 -32.64 50.26 44.66
C LEU A 9 -31.76 49.02 44.36
N ALA A 10 -30.99 48.53 45.33
CA ALA A 10 -30.19 47.31 45.18
C ALA A 10 -31.04 46.02 45.23
N LEU A 11 -32.24 46.06 45.82
CA LEU A 11 -33.13 44.90 45.87
C LEU A 11 -34.04 44.74 44.63
N CYS A 12 -34.09 45.73 43.73
CA CYS A 12 -34.90 45.67 42.51
C CYS A 12 -34.11 45.26 41.25
N LEU A 13 -32.80 44.99 41.36
CA LEU A 13 -31.95 44.54 40.24
C LEU A 13 -31.56 43.05 40.29
N THR A 14 -32.08 42.30 41.25
CA THR A 14 -31.98 40.83 41.30
C THR A 14 -33.31 40.19 40.90
N PHE A 15 -33.84 40.56 39.75
CA PHE A 15 -34.68 39.61 39.02
C PHE A 15 -33.73 38.70 38.25
N PRO A 16 -33.71 37.37 38.49
CA PRO A 16 -33.07 36.48 37.55
C PRO A 16 -33.77 36.72 36.22
N VAL A 17 -33.02 37.18 35.22
CA VAL A 17 -33.42 36.92 33.83
C VAL A 17 -33.44 35.40 33.76
N VAL A 18 -34.64 34.83 33.85
CA VAL A 18 -34.86 33.44 33.48
C VAL A 18 -34.53 33.41 32.00
N VAL A 19 -33.26 33.08 31.70
CA VAL A 19 -32.91 32.54 30.40
C VAL A 19 -33.79 31.31 30.29
N SER A 20 -34.87 31.41 29.51
CA SER A 20 -35.69 30.27 29.19
C SER A 20 -34.75 29.30 28.47
N ALA A 21 -34.24 28.30 29.18
CA ALA A 21 -33.51 27.22 28.56
C ALA A 21 -34.45 26.62 27.51
N GLN A 22 -34.08 26.73 26.24
CA GLN A 22 -34.82 26.06 25.18
C GLN A 22 -34.77 24.56 25.50
N SER A 23 -35.95 23.97 25.71
CA SER A 23 -36.10 22.55 25.97
C SER A 23 -36.21 21.79 24.66
N LEU A 24 -35.80 20.53 24.68
CA LEU A 24 -35.89 19.59 23.57
C LEU A 24 -37.34 19.12 23.37
N GLN A 25 -38.12 19.03 24.45
CA GLN A 25 -39.49 18.50 24.44
C GLN A 25 -40.44 19.17 23.42
N PRO A 26 -40.50 20.51 23.27
CA PRO A 26 -41.35 21.16 22.27
C PRO A 26 -41.08 20.70 20.84
N ILE A 27 -39.79 20.51 20.49
CA ILE A 27 -39.37 20.03 19.16
C ILE A 27 -39.78 18.57 18.96
N LEU A 28 -39.61 17.74 20.00
CA LEU A 28 -40.01 16.33 19.92
C LEU A 28 -41.53 16.16 19.85
N GLN A 29 -42.29 17.02 20.52
CA GLN A 29 -43.75 17.00 20.51
C GLN A 29 -44.32 17.49 19.18
N SER A 30 -43.72 18.49 18.53
CA SER A 30 -44.14 18.93 17.19
C SER A 30 -43.95 17.85 16.13
N HIS A 31 -43.00 16.93 16.36
CA HIS A 31 -42.66 15.81 15.48
C HIS A 31 -42.98 14.44 16.08
N ALA A 32 -44.01 14.36 16.93
CA ALA A 32 -44.24 13.16 17.74
C ALA A 32 -44.52 11.90 16.92
N GLU A 33 -45.23 12.02 15.80
CA GLU A 33 -45.52 10.88 14.92
C GLU A 33 -44.24 10.37 14.25
N GLU A 34 -43.40 11.30 13.78
CA GLU A 34 -42.14 11.05 13.12
C GLU A 34 -41.10 10.44 14.08
N VAL A 35 -41.09 10.87 15.35
CA VAL A 35 -40.19 10.31 16.38
C VAL A 35 -40.60 8.88 16.77
N LEU A 36 -41.91 8.61 16.89
CA LEU A 36 -42.41 7.29 17.29
C LEU A 36 -42.37 6.26 16.17
N LYS A 37 -42.80 6.65 14.97
CA LYS A 37 -42.88 5.78 13.77
C LYS A 37 -42.09 6.39 12.60
N PRO A 38 -40.76 6.54 12.74
CA PRO A 38 -39.95 7.17 11.69
C PRO A 38 -39.91 6.31 10.42
N GLY A 39 -40.22 6.96 9.29
CA GLY A 39 -39.92 6.50 7.95
C GLY A 39 -38.68 7.20 7.42
N ARG A 40 -38.06 6.67 6.35
CA ARG A 40 -36.81 7.24 5.81
C ARG A 40 -36.96 8.68 5.28
N ARG A 41 -38.15 9.09 4.85
CA ARG A 41 -38.42 10.47 4.41
C ARG A 41 -38.92 11.39 5.54
N SER A 42 -39.47 10.83 6.62
CA SER A 42 -40.01 11.62 7.73
C SER A 42 -38.98 11.88 8.83
N VAL A 43 -37.96 11.03 8.95
CA VAL A 43 -36.86 11.25 9.90
C VAL A 43 -36.08 12.53 9.59
N ASP A 44 -35.90 12.88 8.31
CA ASP A 44 -35.09 14.03 7.90
C ASP A 44 -35.65 15.35 8.43
N VAL A 45 -36.98 15.48 8.51
CA VAL A 45 -37.64 16.69 9.04
C VAL A 45 -37.26 16.89 10.52
N VAL A 46 -37.28 15.83 11.31
CA VAL A 46 -36.90 15.86 12.73
C VAL A 46 -35.41 16.15 12.89
N LEU A 47 -34.58 15.54 12.05
CA LEU A 47 -33.12 15.71 12.11
C LEU A 47 -32.71 17.15 11.77
N VAL A 48 -33.32 17.76 10.74
CA VAL A 48 -33.05 19.15 10.36
C VAL A 48 -33.38 20.10 11.50
N ASP A 49 -34.55 19.96 12.13
CA ASP A 49 -34.96 20.83 13.24
C ASP A 49 -34.10 20.62 14.49
N LEU A 50 -33.70 19.37 14.78
CA LEU A 50 -32.78 19.06 15.88
C LEU A 50 -31.38 19.64 15.64
N VAL A 51 -30.87 19.55 14.41
CA VAL A 51 -29.58 20.14 14.03
C VAL A 51 -29.65 21.67 14.09
N ALA A 52 -30.70 22.28 13.55
CA ALA A 52 -30.91 23.73 13.55
C ALA A 52 -31.09 24.28 14.98
N SER A 53 -31.62 23.49 15.91
CA SER A 53 -31.83 23.90 17.30
C SER A 53 -30.53 24.21 18.05
N GLY A 54 -29.41 23.58 17.67
CA GLY A 54 -28.13 23.71 18.37
C GLY A 54 -28.14 23.24 19.84
N LEU A 55 -29.17 22.51 20.26
CA LEU A 55 -29.36 22.11 21.66
C LEU A 55 -28.33 21.05 22.09
N PRO A 56 -27.65 21.21 23.25
CA PRO A 56 -26.70 20.21 23.75
C PRO A 56 -27.37 18.86 24.06
N GLN A 57 -28.69 18.86 24.32
CA GLN A 57 -29.48 17.66 24.59
C GLN A 57 -29.84 16.85 23.33
N ALA A 58 -29.66 17.42 22.13
CA ALA A 58 -29.97 16.74 20.87
C ALA A 58 -29.11 15.49 20.67
N VAL A 59 -27.83 15.53 21.04
CA VAL A 59 -26.91 14.39 20.88
C VAL A 59 -27.29 13.19 21.77
N PRO A 60 -27.45 13.35 23.10
CA PRO A 60 -27.94 12.26 23.96
C PRO A 60 -29.27 11.67 23.49
N PHE A 61 -30.17 12.51 22.97
CA PHE A 61 -31.44 12.07 22.40
C PHE A 61 -31.23 11.23 21.14
N LEU A 62 -30.46 11.71 20.17
CA LEU A 62 -30.20 10.99 18.90
C LEU A 62 -29.52 9.64 19.16
N GLU A 63 -28.56 9.58 20.10
CA GLU A 63 -27.93 8.32 20.54
C GLU A 63 -28.98 7.35 21.12
N ALA A 64 -29.80 7.83 22.07
CA ALA A 64 -30.86 7.02 22.68
C ALA A 64 -31.96 6.61 21.68
N TRP A 65 -32.28 7.46 20.70
CA TRP A 65 -33.26 7.17 19.67
C TRP A 65 -32.74 6.08 18.75
N ARG A 66 -31.50 6.20 18.26
CA ARG A 66 -30.81 5.16 17.50
C ARG A 66 -30.81 3.82 18.24
N ASP A 67 -30.64 3.84 19.56
CA ASP A 67 -30.48 2.62 20.38
C ASP A 67 -31.81 2.06 20.92
N ARG A 68 -32.95 2.61 20.46
CA ARG A 68 -34.33 2.18 20.83
C ARG A 68 -34.64 2.35 22.31
N GLU A 69 -34.05 3.37 22.92
CA GLU A 69 -34.25 3.71 24.32
C GLU A 69 -35.28 4.82 24.51
N ILE A 70 -35.79 5.43 23.44
CA ILE A 70 -36.78 6.52 23.52
C ILE A 70 -38.21 5.97 23.65
N VAL A 71 -38.94 6.52 24.62
CA VAL A 71 -40.35 6.22 24.88
C VAL A 71 -41.14 7.52 25.06
N GLN A 72 -42.40 7.54 24.63
CA GLN A 72 -43.34 8.62 24.91
C GLN A 72 -44.35 8.18 25.96
N ARG A 73 -44.64 9.05 26.93
CA ARG A 73 -45.65 8.81 27.96
C ARG A 73 -47.02 9.32 27.48
N ALA A 74 -48.03 8.45 27.51
CA ALA A 74 -49.34 8.76 26.92
C ALA A 74 -50.14 9.85 27.66
N GLY A 75 -49.84 10.10 28.94
CA GLY A 75 -50.58 11.06 29.77
C GLY A 75 -50.27 12.53 29.46
N ASP A 76 -49.04 12.84 29.07
CA ASP A 76 -48.53 14.20 28.85
C ASP A 76 -47.85 14.39 27.48
N GLY A 77 -47.64 13.32 26.71
CA GLY A 77 -46.99 13.37 25.40
C GLY A 77 -45.47 13.61 25.48
N LEU A 78 -44.88 13.59 26.68
CA LEU A 78 -43.45 13.85 26.87
C LEU A 78 -42.60 12.63 26.51
N PHE A 79 -41.42 12.89 25.92
CA PHE A 79 -40.44 11.87 25.56
C PHE A 79 -39.42 11.65 26.68
N PHE A 80 -39.04 10.39 26.92
CA PHE A 80 -38.08 10.00 27.95
C PHE A 80 -37.12 8.97 27.39
N ARG A 81 -35.92 8.90 27.97
CA ARG A 81 -34.99 7.79 27.77
C ARG A 81 -35.28 6.71 28.82
N ARG A 82 -35.61 5.50 28.37
CA ARG A 82 -35.79 4.32 29.22
C ARG A 82 -34.42 3.68 29.47
N LYS A 83 -34.01 3.61 30.73
CA LYS A 83 -32.79 2.92 31.14
C LYS A 83 -33.13 1.94 32.27
N GLY A 84 -33.22 0.65 31.93
CA GLY A 84 -33.71 -0.37 32.87
C GLY A 84 -35.18 -0.12 33.23
N GLY A 85 -35.46 -0.02 34.52
CA GLY A 85 -36.81 0.19 35.07
C GLY A 85 -37.25 1.65 35.18
N ASP A 86 -36.40 2.62 34.85
CA ASP A 86 -36.63 4.05 35.09
C ASP A 86 -36.76 4.87 33.80
N LEU A 87 -37.51 5.97 33.89
CA LEU A 87 -37.61 7.01 32.87
C LEU A 87 -36.67 8.16 33.22
N ILE A 88 -35.79 8.51 32.29
CA ILE A 88 -34.87 9.63 32.41
C ILE A 88 -35.38 10.78 31.53
N ASP A 89 -35.48 11.97 32.12
CA ASP A 89 -35.85 13.19 31.43
C ASP A 89 -34.73 13.62 30.45
N LEU A 90 -35.11 13.96 29.21
CA LEU A 90 -34.17 14.26 28.14
C LEU A 90 -33.51 15.64 28.27
N ASP A 91 -34.16 16.58 28.98
CA ASP A 91 -33.66 17.95 29.15
C ASP A 91 -32.73 18.09 30.36
N THR A 92 -33.07 17.38 31.45
CA THR A 92 -32.38 17.48 32.74
C THR A 92 -31.47 16.29 33.05
N ALA A 93 -31.62 15.17 32.33
CA ALA A 93 -30.95 13.90 32.60
C ALA A 93 -31.22 13.31 34.01
N ILE A 94 -32.28 13.78 34.69
CA ILE A 94 -32.71 13.29 36.01
C ILE A 94 -33.76 12.20 35.84
N VAL A 95 -33.82 11.26 36.79
CA VAL A 95 -34.87 10.23 36.85
C VAL A 95 -36.24 10.89 37.10
N ALA A 96 -37.13 10.77 36.13
CA ALA A 96 -38.49 11.32 36.14
C ALA A 96 -39.54 10.34 36.73
N GLY A 97 -39.10 9.16 37.20
CA GLY A 97 -39.93 8.15 37.84
C GLY A 97 -39.77 6.74 37.23
N PRO A 98 -40.41 5.71 37.83
CA PRO A 98 -40.37 4.35 37.32
C PRO A 98 -41.16 4.22 36.02
N ALA A 99 -40.64 3.42 35.09
CA ALA A 99 -41.34 3.03 33.86
C ALA A 99 -42.50 2.05 34.16
N ALA A 100 -42.43 1.32 35.27
CA ALA A 100 -43.46 0.39 35.71
C ALA A 100 -44.75 1.15 36.11
N GLY A 101 -45.86 0.84 35.45
CA GLY A 101 -47.17 1.45 35.72
C GLY A 101 -47.52 2.65 34.82
N ALA A 102 -46.60 3.12 33.96
CA ALA A 102 -46.87 4.14 32.97
C ALA A 102 -47.28 3.52 31.61
N THR A 103 -48.27 4.11 30.93
CA THR A 103 -48.61 3.77 29.55
C THR A 103 -47.59 4.42 28.61
N LEU A 104 -46.69 3.62 28.04
CA LEU A 104 -45.55 4.08 27.24
C LEU A 104 -45.63 3.56 25.79
N THR A 105 -45.38 4.46 24.84
CA THR A 105 -45.21 4.11 23.42
C THR A 105 -43.73 4.16 23.07
N GLU A 106 -43.16 3.06 22.60
CA GLU A 106 -41.75 2.99 22.21
C GLU A 106 -41.52 3.57 20.82
N ALA A 107 -40.47 4.38 20.68
CA ALA A 107 -39.96 4.79 19.37
C ALA A 107 -39.27 3.60 18.68
N ARG A 108 -39.63 3.30 17.43
CA ARG A 108 -39.14 2.12 16.70
C ARG A 108 -38.41 2.49 15.40
N PRO A 109 -37.19 3.05 15.47
CA PRO A 109 -36.40 3.28 14.27
C PRO A 109 -35.96 1.96 13.62
N ASN A 110 -36.23 1.87 12.33
CA ASN A 110 -35.75 0.78 11.46
C ASN A 110 -34.26 0.97 11.10
N GLY A 111 -33.65 -0.01 10.45
CA GLY A 111 -32.21 0.05 10.10
C GLY A 111 -31.83 1.26 9.24
N GLY A 112 -32.68 1.66 8.30
CA GLY A 112 -32.45 2.83 7.44
C GLY A 112 -32.52 4.15 8.20
N VAL A 113 -33.43 4.28 9.17
CA VAL A 113 -33.57 5.45 10.05
C VAL A 113 -32.39 5.54 11.01
N ARG A 114 -31.96 4.42 11.62
CA ARG A 114 -30.77 4.39 12.49
C ARG A 114 -29.51 4.85 11.77
N ARG A 115 -29.40 4.55 10.48
CA ARG A 115 -28.31 5.03 9.63
C ARG A 115 -28.37 6.56 9.43
N ALA A 116 -29.54 7.10 9.08
CA ALA A 116 -29.75 8.56 8.95
C ALA A 116 -29.47 9.31 10.26
N ILE A 117 -29.90 8.77 11.40
CA ILE A 117 -29.57 9.32 12.73
C ILE A 117 -28.05 9.30 12.97
N SER A 118 -27.36 8.23 12.56
CA SER A 118 -25.91 8.14 12.70
C SER A 118 -25.20 9.15 11.80
N GLU A 119 -25.70 9.39 10.59
CA GLU A 119 -25.21 10.42 9.66
C GLU A 119 -25.41 11.83 10.24
N ALA A 120 -26.58 12.14 10.84
CA ALA A 120 -26.82 13.43 11.50
C ALA A 120 -25.96 13.63 12.77
N LEU A 121 -25.69 12.56 13.52
CA LEU A 121 -24.84 12.60 14.72
C LEU A 121 -23.39 13.01 14.39
N VAL A 122 -22.90 12.72 13.19
CA VAL A 122 -21.53 13.04 12.76
C VAL A 122 -21.22 14.52 12.96
N GLN A 123 -22.14 15.42 12.56
CA GLN A 123 -21.96 16.87 12.68
C GLN A 123 -21.66 17.30 14.12
N PHE A 124 -22.39 16.75 15.09
CA PHE A 124 -22.18 17.07 16.50
C PHE A 124 -20.92 16.42 17.07
N GLN A 125 -20.62 15.19 16.64
CA GLN A 125 -19.46 14.44 17.10
C GLN A 125 -18.13 15.04 16.64
N LEU A 126 -18.11 15.87 15.60
CA LEU A 126 -16.90 16.56 15.13
C LEU A 126 -16.24 17.44 16.18
N SER A 127 -17.00 17.96 17.15
CA SER A 127 -16.50 18.82 18.23
C SER A 127 -16.68 18.19 19.62
N ASP A 128 -16.92 16.88 19.70
CA ASP A 128 -17.10 16.16 20.96
C ASP A 128 -15.83 16.24 21.82
N PRO A 129 -15.92 16.39 23.16
CA PRO A 129 -14.76 16.34 24.05
C PRO A 129 -13.93 15.06 23.89
N ASP A 130 -14.56 13.92 23.57
CA ASP A 130 -13.92 12.62 23.37
C ASP A 130 -13.26 12.52 21.98
N ILE A 131 -11.95 12.27 21.96
CA ILE A 131 -11.17 12.13 20.71
C ILE A 131 -11.61 10.94 19.86
N ASP A 132 -12.04 9.84 20.47
CA ASP A 132 -12.43 8.64 19.73
C ASP A 132 -13.74 8.88 18.98
N LYS A 133 -14.67 9.64 19.58
CA LYS A 133 -15.89 10.10 18.90
C LYS A 133 -15.58 11.06 17.74
N ARG A 134 -14.66 12.01 17.94
CA ARG A 134 -14.23 12.92 16.85
C ARG A 134 -13.59 12.15 15.70
N ARG A 135 -12.74 11.15 15.99
CA ARG A 135 -12.13 10.28 14.96
C ARG A 135 -13.19 9.47 14.21
N ALA A 136 -14.12 8.85 14.93
CA ALA A 136 -15.21 8.08 14.32
C ALA A 136 -16.07 8.94 13.39
N ALA A 137 -16.35 10.19 13.76
CA ALA A 137 -17.07 11.14 12.92
C ALA A 137 -16.32 11.45 11.61
N VAL A 138 -15.01 11.74 11.71
CA VAL A 138 -14.16 12.01 10.53
C VAL A 138 -14.04 10.78 9.63
N GLU A 139 -13.93 9.57 10.19
CA GLU A 139 -13.94 8.33 9.42
C GLU A 139 -15.29 8.07 8.73
N ALA A 140 -16.41 8.41 9.38
CA ALA A 140 -17.73 8.26 8.79
C ALA A 140 -17.90 9.17 7.56
N ILE A 141 -17.48 10.44 7.66
CA ILE A 141 -17.45 11.39 6.53
C ILE A 141 -16.55 10.86 5.41
N ALA A 142 -15.37 10.36 5.73
CA ALA A 142 -14.44 9.83 4.73
C ALA A 142 -15.01 8.64 3.93
N ARG A 143 -15.89 7.82 4.53
CA ARG A 143 -16.55 6.70 3.85
C ARG A 143 -17.72 7.13 2.96
N SER A 144 -18.38 8.24 3.28
CA SER A 144 -19.58 8.74 2.58
C SER A 144 -19.57 10.26 2.57
N MET A 145 -18.90 10.83 1.57
CA MET A 145 -18.73 12.27 1.41
C MET A 145 -20.01 12.89 0.85
N GLU A 146 -20.56 13.87 1.56
CA GLU A 146 -21.76 14.62 1.18
C GLU A 146 -21.57 16.13 1.34
N ALA A 147 -22.24 16.92 0.51
CA ALA A 147 -22.12 18.38 0.51
C ALA A 147 -22.47 19.03 1.87
N SER A 148 -23.48 18.50 2.57
CA SER A 148 -23.93 18.98 3.89
C SER A 148 -22.87 18.88 4.99
N GLN A 149 -21.83 18.06 4.79
CA GLN A 149 -20.78 17.80 5.78
C GLN A 149 -19.63 18.82 5.70
N LEU A 150 -19.52 19.58 4.61
CA LEU A 150 -18.39 20.48 4.35
C LEU A 150 -18.31 21.62 5.37
N GLU A 151 -19.41 22.36 5.58
CA GLU A 151 -19.43 23.48 6.51
C GLU A 151 -19.17 23.05 7.96
N PRO A 152 -19.87 22.04 8.51
CA PRO A 152 -19.62 21.60 9.88
C PRO A 152 -18.20 21.07 10.11
N LEU A 153 -17.65 20.33 9.14
CA LEU A 153 -16.28 19.86 9.21
C LEU A 153 -15.29 21.01 9.24
N THR A 154 -15.46 22.00 8.36
CA THR A 154 -14.57 23.18 8.26
C THR A 154 -14.58 23.99 9.56
N ALA A 155 -15.76 24.23 10.13
CA ALA A 155 -15.91 24.91 11.43
C ALA A 155 -15.21 24.17 12.57
N SER A 156 -15.16 22.83 12.54
CA SER A 156 -14.53 22.02 13.59
C SER A 156 -12.99 22.02 13.59
N ILE A 157 -12.33 22.50 12.52
CA ILE A 157 -10.86 22.41 12.36
C ILE A 157 -10.13 23.35 13.31
N ALA A 158 -10.62 24.58 13.47
CA ALA A 158 -9.93 25.61 14.25
C ALA A 158 -9.81 25.21 15.73
N ALA A 159 -10.88 24.64 16.28
CA ALA A 159 -10.98 24.19 17.67
C ALA A 159 -10.33 22.83 17.94
N GLU A 160 -9.84 22.10 16.93
CA GLU A 160 -9.22 20.79 17.14
C GLU A 160 -7.86 20.90 17.83
N SER A 161 -7.75 20.25 18.99
CA SER A 161 -6.55 20.24 19.81
C SER A 161 -5.52 19.21 19.37
N ASP A 162 -5.94 18.07 18.81
CA ASP A 162 -5.02 17.01 18.39
C ASP A 162 -4.38 17.34 17.03
N PRO A 163 -3.04 17.48 16.93
CA PRO A 163 -2.40 17.88 15.67
C PRO A 163 -2.57 16.86 14.53
N ARG A 164 -2.73 15.57 14.84
CA ARG A 164 -2.90 14.53 13.82
C ARG A 164 -4.31 14.59 13.25
N LEU A 165 -5.32 14.60 14.12
CA LEU A 165 -6.73 14.69 13.73
C LEU A 165 -7.03 16.01 13.00
N LYS A 166 -6.42 17.11 13.43
CA LYS A 166 -6.53 18.40 12.73
C LYS A 166 -6.09 18.30 11.26
N ARG A 167 -4.96 17.63 10.97
CA ARG A 167 -4.52 17.38 9.59
C ARG A 167 -5.51 16.52 8.81
N VAL A 168 -6.06 15.48 9.43
CA VAL A 168 -7.07 14.61 8.79
C VAL A 168 -8.33 15.42 8.45
N LYS A 169 -8.83 16.23 9.38
CA LYS A 169 -9.98 17.11 9.16
C LYS A 169 -9.71 18.12 8.04
N SER A 170 -8.56 18.79 8.04
CA SER A 170 -8.18 19.73 6.97
C SER A 170 -8.10 19.06 5.61
N ARG A 171 -7.51 17.86 5.52
CA ARG A 171 -7.46 17.08 4.29
C ARG A 171 -8.87 16.72 3.79
N LEU A 172 -9.71 16.21 4.69
CA LEU A 172 -11.08 15.80 4.36
C LEU A 172 -11.96 17.00 3.96
N ALA A 173 -11.78 18.16 4.60
CA ALA A 173 -12.44 19.39 4.18
C ALA A 173 -11.96 19.85 2.81
N GLY A 174 -10.66 19.72 2.49
CA GLY A 174 -10.14 19.97 1.14
C GLY A 174 -10.77 19.04 0.09
N MET A 175 -10.90 17.75 0.39
CA MET A 175 -11.57 16.78 -0.50
C MET A 175 -13.06 17.10 -0.70
N LEU A 176 -13.80 17.41 0.38
CA LEU A 176 -15.19 17.83 0.29
C LEU A 176 -15.34 19.16 -0.47
N GLY A 177 -14.44 20.12 -0.25
CA GLY A 177 -14.43 21.39 -0.97
C GLY A 177 -14.19 21.23 -2.46
N ALA A 178 -13.30 20.32 -2.86
CA ALA A 178 -13.04 20.00 -4.26
C ALA A 178 -14.29 19.45 -4.97
N LEU A 179 -15.09 18.64 -4.26
CA LEU A 179 -16.32 18.04 -4.79
C LEU A 179 -17.55 18.96 -4.73
N PHE A 180 -17.71 19.72 -3.65
CA PHE A 180 -19.01 20.31 -3.28
C PHE A 180 -18.98 21.81 -2.94
N ALA A 181 -17.84 22.51 -3.02
CA ALA A 181 -17.86 23.96 -2.80
C ALA A 181 -18.75 24.66 -3.84
N GLU A 182 -19.49 25.69 -3.40
CA GLU A 182 -20.53 26.34 -4.21
C GLU A 182 -19.97 27.14 -5.39
N THR A 183 -18.76 27.69 -5.23
CA THR A 183 -18.12 28.54 -6.24
C THR A 183 -16.98 27.81 -6.93
N THR A 184 -16.78 28.08 -8.22
CA THR A 184 -15.60 27.64 -8.98
C THR A 184 -14.31 27.98 -8.26
N GLU A 185 -14.19 29.22 -7.77
CA GLU A 185 -13.01 29.68 -7.02
C GLU A 185 -12.79 28.87 -5.74
N GLY A 186 -13.87 28.54 -5.00
CA GLY A 186 -13.80 27.71 -3.81
C GLY A 186 -13.37 26.27 -4.11
N ARG A 187 -13.88 25.68 -5.20
CA ARG A 187 -13.49 24.33 -5.65
C ARG A 187 -12.04 24.29 -6.09
N VAL A 188 -11.61 25.26 -6.91
CA VAL A 188 -10.21 25.38 -7.36
C VAL A 188 -9.26 25.56 -6.19
N ALA A 189 -9.58 26.46 -5.25
CA ALA A 189 -8.76 26.66 -4.05
C ALA A 189 -8.65 25.39 -3.18
N ALA A 190 -9.75 24.64 -3.05
CA ALA A 190 -9.75 23.37 -2.33
C ALA A 190 -8.89 22.30 -3.03
N ILE A 191 -8.95 22.22 -4.36
CA ILE A 191 -8.12 21.32 -5.18
C ILE A 191 -6.63 21.67 -5.03
N GLU A 192 -6.27 22.95 -5.17
CA GLU A 192 -4.88 23.41 -5.06
C GLU A 192 -4.28 23.16 -3.67
N ALA A 193 -5.10 23.31 -2.62
CA ALA A 193 -4.70 23.00 -1.25
C ALA A 193 -4.32 21.52 -1.04
N LEU A 194 -4.82 20.61 -1.88
CA LEU A 194 -4.50 19.17 -1.84
C LEU A 194 -3.19 18.81 -2.54
N SER A 195 -2.53 19.74 -3.24
CA SER A 195 -1.31 19.46 -4.03
C SER A 195 -0.12 18.92 -3.24
N GLY A 196 -0.08 19.13 -1.93
CA GLY A 196 0.92 18.58 -1.02
C GLY A 196 0.66 17.13 -0.58
N ASP A 197 -0.54 16.61 -0.81
CA ASP A 197 -1.00 15.34 -0.26
C ASP A 197 -0.85 14.21 -1.28
N LEU A 198 -0.10 13.15 -0.91
CA LEU A 198 0.20 12.02 -1.79
C LEU A 198 -0.74 10.83 -1.58
N SER A 199 -1.76 10.98 -0.72
CA SER A 199 -2.64 9.88 -0.34
C SER A 199 -3.44 9.34 -1.52
N VAL A 200 -3.87 8.09 -1.40
CA VAL A 200 -4.73 7.43 -2.39
C VAL A 200 -6.10 8.10 -2.44
N ASP A 201 -6.64 8.53 -1.29
CA ASP A 201 -7.97 9.14 -1.19
C ASP A 201 -8.07 10.45 -1.97
N VAL A 202 -7.07 11.33 -1.84
CA VAL A 202 -6.99 12.59 -2.60
C VAL A 202 -6.95 12.31 -4.10
N ARG A 203 -6.13 11.34 -4.54
CA ARG A 203 -6.09 10.95 -5.96
C ARG A 203 -7.41 10.37 -6.44
N ALA A 204 -8.12 9.61 -5.61
CA ALA A 204 -9.44 9.09 -5.96
C ALA A 204 -10.45 10.23 -6.19
N VAL A 205 -10.47 11.24 -5.31
CA VAL A 205 -11.34 12.42 -5.42
C VAL A 205 -11.04 13.23 -6.70
N LEU A 206 -9.76 13.48 -6.98
CA LEU A 206 -9.37 14.18 -8.22
C LEU A 206 -9.75 13.39 -9.47
N ASN A 207 -9.61 12.07 -9.45
CA ASN A 207 -10.07 11.21 -10.54
C ASN A 207 -11.59 11.20 -10.69
N THR A 208 -12.37 11.35 -9.60
CA THR A 208 -13.82 11.53 -9.68
C THR A 208 -14.19 12.83 -10.39
N ILE A 209 -13.49 13.93 -10.14
CA ILE A 209 -13.69 15.22 -10.84
C ILE A 209 -13.33 15.08 -12.34
N LEU A 210 -12.29 14.31 -12.64
CA LEU A 210 -11.83 14.03 -14.00
C LEU A 210 -12.57 12.88 -14.69
N ALA A 211 -13.67 12.40 -14.11
CA ALA A 211 -14.49 11.36 -14.73
C ALA A 211 -15.03 11.85 -16.08
N THR A 212 -14.95 10.98 -17.08
CA THR A 212 -15.42 11.27 -18.44
C THR A 212 -16.61 10.42 -18.80
N GLN A 213 -17.45 10.98 -19.67
CA GLN A 213 -18.55 10.30 -20.33
C GLN A 213 -18.36 10.37 -21.84
N ASP A 214 -18.64 9.25 -22.50
CA ASP A 214 -18.62 9.17 -23.95
C ASP A 214 -19.80 9.95 -24.55
N GLY A 215 -19.53 10.68 -25.63
CA GLY A 215 -20.52 11.47 -26.35
C GLY A 215 -20.36 11.35 -27.87
N VAL A 216 -21.45 11.60 -28.57
CA VAL A 216 -21.50 11.66 -30.03
C VAL A 216 -22.40 12.78 -30.49
N ALA A 217 -21.96 13.56 -31.46
CA ALA A 217 -22.70 14.67 -32.02
C ALA A 217 -22.30 14.89 -33.49
N LYS A 218 -23.14 15.59 -34.27
CA LYS A 218 -22.80 15.95 -35.67
C LYS A 218 -21.60 16.89 -35.73
N GLU A 219 -21.55 17.83 -34.80
CA GLU A 219 -20.46 18.78 -34.62
C GLU A 219 -20.04 18.80 -33.16
N GLN A 220 -18.81 19.26 -32.89
CA GLN A 220 -18.31 19.35 -31.53
C GLN A 220 -19.19 20.32 -30.70
N PRO A 221 -19.71 19.90 -29.53
CA PRO A 221 -20.49 20.79 -28.68
C PRO A 221 -19.62 21.91 -28.12
N ASN A 222 -20.07 23.17 -28.23
CA ASN A 222 -19.36 24.33 -27.70
C ASN A 222 -19.50 24.48 -26.17
N ASP A 223 -20.58 23.94 -25.61
CA ASP A 223 -20.94 24.12 -24.19
C ASP A 223 -20.42 22.95 -23.32
N ALA A 224 -19.83 21.92 -23.94
CA ALA A 224 -19.31 20.77 -23.23
C ALA A 224 -17.83 20.92 -22.94
N ASN A 225 -17.42 20.56 -21.72
CA ASN A 225 -16.01 20.47 -21.36
C ASN A 225 -15.40 19.20 -21.97
N ILE A 226 -14.78 19.32 -23.14
CA ILE A 226 -14.23 18.19 -23.89
C ILE A 226 -12.88 17.74 -23.32
N ALA A 227 -12.81 16.49 -22.85
CA ALA A 227 -11.57 15.86 -22.41
C ALA A 227 -10.71 15.41 -23.60
N ARG A 228 -11.34 14.78 -24.61
CA ARG A 228 -10.64 14.24 -25.78
C ARG A 228 -11.60 13.97 -26.94
N ILE A 229 -11.14 14.20 -28.16
CA ILE A 229 -11.82 13.73 -29.39
C ILE A 229 -11.31 12.34 -29.75
N LEU A 230 -12.22 11.40 -30.00
CA LEU A 230 -11.92 10.00 -30.32
C LEU A 230 -11.84 9.79 -31.83
N LYS A 231 -10.76 9.15 -32.27
CA LYS A 231 -10.56 8.80 -33.69
C LYS A 231 -10.99 7.36 -33.96
N THR A 232 -11.78 7.16 -35.02
CA THR A 232 -12.29 5.85 -35.46
C THR A 232 -11.24 4.94 -36.10
N SER A 233 -9.98 5.38 -36.20
CA SER A 233 -8.86 4.58 -36.68
C SER A 233 -7.97 4.03 -35.56
N THR A 234 -7.89 4.72 -34.42
CA THR A 234 -7.00 4.36 -33.31
C THR A 234 -7.74 4.06 -32.01
N ASP A 235 -8.86 4.76 -31.77
CA ASP A 235 -9.53 4.79 -30.46
C ASP A 235 -10.83 3.99 -30.45
N LEU A 236 -11.52 3.91 -31.60
CA LEU A 236 -12.77 3.18 -31.78
C LEU A 236 -12.69 2.33 -33.04
N THR A 237 -13.17 1.10 -32.98
CA THR A 237 -13.44 0.31 -34.20
C THR A 237 -14.72 0.80 -34.86
N ALA A 238 -14.88 0.61 -36.18
CA ALA A 238 -16.10 1.02 -36.90
C ALA A 238 -17.39 0.47 -36.27
N PRO A 239 -17.48 -0.83 -35.87
CA PRO A 239 -18.66 -1.34 -35.19
C PRO A 239 -18.96 -0.67 -33.85
N GLN A 240 -17.92 -0.31 -33.08
CA GLN A 240 -18.08 0.40 -31.81
C GLN A 240 -18.56 1.84 -32.02
N ALA A 241 -18.05 2.52 -33.04
CA ALA A 241 -18.48 3.86 -33.41
C ALA A 241 -19.94 3.87 -33.87
N TYR A 242 -20.34 2.92 -34.71
CA TYR A 242 -21.72 2.81 -35.16
C TYR A 242 -22.69 2.44 -34.03
N ALA A 243 -22.29 1.52 -33.13
CA ALA A 243 -23.09 1.16 -31.96
C ALA A 243 -23.42 2.40 -31.09
N ARG A 244 -22.44 3.29 -30.88
CA ARG A 244 -22.66 4.55 -30.15
C ARG A 244 -23.63 5.50 -30.86
N LEU A 245 -23.60 5.55 -32.20
CA LEU A 245 -24.57 6.33 -32.98
C LEU A 245 -25.99 5.78 -32.81
N ALA A 246 -26.13 4.45 -32.84
CA ALA A 246 -27.42 3.79 -32.65
C ALA A 246 -27.97 3.99 -31.23
N GLU A 247 -27.13 3.85 -30.21
CA GLU A 247 -27.50 4.10 -28.80
C GLU A 247 -27.92 5.55 -28.56
N ALA A 248 -27.27 6.51 -29.24
CA ALA A 248 -27.64 7.93 -29.19
C ALA A 248 -28.87 8.29 -30.05
N GLY A 249 -29.45 7.32 -30.77
CA GLY A 249 -30.58 7.56 -31.68
C GLY A 249 -30.23 8.39 -32.92
N LEU A 250 -28.94 8.52 -33.26
CA LEU A 250 -28.43 9.27 -34.41
C LEU A 250 -28.29 8.41 -35.66
N ALA A 251 -28.32 7.09 -35.51
CA ALA A 251 -28.35 6.11 -36.60
C ALA A 251 -29.34 4.98 -36.26
N PRO A 252 -29.89 4.28 -37.26
CA PRO A 252 -30.71 3.09 -37.02
C PRO A 252 -29.89 1.97 -36.36
N ALA A 253 -30.52 1.19 -35.49
CA ALA A 253 -29.88 0.03 -34.87
C ALA A 253 -29.58 -1.05 -35.94
N LEU A 254 -28.40 -1.68 -35.83
CA LEU A 254 -28.05 -2.79 -36.72
C LEU A 254 -28.99 -3.97 -36.49
N VAL A 255 -29.53 -4.51 -37.58
CA VAL A 255 -30.36 -5.71 -37.54
C VAL A 255 -29.48 -6.91 -37.20
N THR A 256 -29.70 -7.51 -36.04
CA THR A 256 -28.86 -8.64 -35.60
C THR A 256 -29.24 -9.93 -36.35
N ARG A 257 -28.38 -10.95 -36.28
CA ARG A 257 -28.71 -12.28 -36.84
C ARG A 257 -29.98 -12.87 -36.23
N SER A 258 -30.25 -12.58 -34.96
CA SER A 258 -31.47 -13.02 -34.27
C SER A 258 -32.70 -12.31 -34.83
N ASP A 259 -32.60 -11.00 -35.08
CA ASP A 259 -33.69 -10.21 -35.63
C ASP A 259 -34.02 -10.63 -37.06
N ILE A 260 -32.99 -10.86 -37.89
CA ILE A 260 -33.16 -11.42 -39.24
C ILE A 260 -33.92 -12.75 -39.17
N ARG A 261 -33.49 -13.66 -38.28
CA ARG A 261 -34.12 -14.97 -38.15
C ARG A 261 -35.57 -14.87 -37.66
N ALA A 262 -35.85 -14.03 -36.67
CA ALA A 262 -37.19 -13.82 -36.15
C ALA A 262 -38.12 -13.21 -37.22
N ALA A 263 -37.62 -12.23 -37.97
CA ALA A 263 -38.35 -11.58 -39.06
C ALA A 263 -38.64 -12.56 -40.21
N LEU A 264 -37.68 -13.41 -40.58
CA LEU A 264 -37.89 -14.45 -41.59
C LEU A 264 -38.95 -15.45 -41.12
N ILE A 265 -38.86 -15.95 -39.88
CA ILE A 265 -39.85 -16.90 -39.31
C ILE A 265 -41.27 -16.30 -39.32
N ALA A 266 -41.41 -15.02 -38.98
CA ALA A 266 -42.70 -14.34 -38.94
C ALA A 266 -43.35 -14.14 -40.32
N ASN A 267 -42.57 -14.21 -41.41
CA ASN A 267 -43.02 -13.94 -42.78
C ASN A 267 -42.98 -15.18 -43.69
N ILE A 268 -42.93 -16.40 -43.14
CA ILE A 268 -43.00 -17.63 -43.93
C ILE A 268 -44.44 -17.84 -44.43
N VAL A 269 -44.59 -17.99 -45.75
CA VAL A 269 -45.86 -18.35 -46.40
C VAL A 269 -45.61 -19.55 -47.32
N ASP A 270 -46.38 -20.62 -47.14
CA ASP A 270 -46.32 -21.86 -47.94
C ASP A 270 -44.91 -22.46 -48.10
N GLY A 271 -44.07 -22.37 -47.06
CA GLY A 271 -42.71 -22.93 -47.05
C GLY A 271 -41.66 -22.06 -47.77
N THR A 272 -42.02 -20.82 -48.13
CA THR A 272 -41.16 -19.81 -48.74
C THR A 272 -41.15 -18.51 -47.94
N VAL A 273 -40.07 -17.73 -48.04
CA VAL A 273 -39.95 -16.40 -47.43
C VAL A 273 -39.03 -15.53 -48.29
N GLY A 274 -39.45 -14.30 -48.61
CA GLY A 274 -38.69 -13.39 -49.49
C GLY A 274 -38.35 -14.01 -50.85
N GLY A 275 -39.28 -14.79 -51.43
CA GLY A 275 -39.08 -15.50 -52.71
C GLY A 275 -38.13 -16.72 -52.66
N THR A 276 -37.61 -17.10 -51.49
CA THR A 276 -36.67 -18.22 -51.33
C THR A 276 -37.30 -19.36 -50.51
N ALA A 277 -37.03 -20.62 -50.87
CA ALA A 277 -37.53 -21.77 -50.13
C ALA A 277 -36.81 -21.88 -48.77
N VAL A 278 -37.54 -22.16 -47.68
CA VAL A 278 -36.96 -22.25 -46.33
C VAL A 278 -35.83 -23.28 -46.25
N ALA A 279 -35.90 -24.34 -47.06
CA ALA A 279 -34.86 -25.38 -47.17
C ALA A 279 -33.52 -24.87 -47.74
N GLN A 280 -33.51 -23.73 -48.44
CA GLN A 280 -32.31 -23.10 -49.03
C GLN A 280 -31.65 -22.08 -48.08
N LEU A 281 -32.25 -21.78 -46.92
CA LEU A 281 -31.74 -20.78 -45.97
C LEU A 281 -30.75 -21.38 -44.94
N ASP A 282 -29.80 -22.20 -45.41
CA ASP A 282 -28.87 -22.95 -44.56
C ASP A 282 -27.68 -22.12 -44.07
N ASN A 283 -27.36 -21.02 -44.76
CA ASN A 283 -26.26 -20.11 -44.41
C ASN A 283 -26.73 -18.67 -44.15
N ASP A 284 -25.84 -17.85 -43.57
CA ASP A 284 -26.17 -16.48 -43.17
C ASP A 284 -26.34 -15.53 -44.36
N ALA A 285 -25.70 -15.82 -45.50
CA ALA A 285 -25.80 -14.98 -46.69
C ALA A 285 -27.18 -15.11 -47.36
N ASP A 286 -27.70 -16.33 -47.48
CA ASP A 286 -29.03 -16.57 -48.06
C ASP A 286 -30.15 -16.03 -47.17
N ARG A 287 -30.00 -16.12 -45.84
CA ARG A 287 -30.92 -15.47 -44.88
C ARG A 287 -30.88 -13.95 -44.99
N ALA A 288 -29.69 -13.38 -45.15
CA ALA A 288 -29.52 -11.94 -45.35
C ALA A 288 -30.13 -11.45 -46.66
N ALA A 289 -30.06 -12.24 -47.74
CA ALA A 289 -30.67 -11.94 -49.03
C ALA A 289 -32.20 -12.05 -49.01
N ALA A 290 -32.75 -13.11 -48.38
CA ALA A 290 -34.19 -13.26 -48.21
C ALA A 290 -34.79 -12.14 -47.34
N TYR A 291 -34.05 -11.68 -46.32
CA TYR A 291 -34.45 -10.52 -45.53
C TYR A 291 -34.48 -9.24 -46.36
N ASP A 292 -33.48 -9.01 -47.23
CA ASP A 292 -33.45 -7.83 -48.09
C ASP A 292 -34.59 -7.85 -49.12
N ALA A 293 -34.98 -9.02 -49.61
CA ALA A 293 -36.16 -9.18 -50.47
C ALA A 293 -37.45 -8.79 -49.74
N LEU A 294 -37.64 -9.24 -48.50
CA LEU A 294 -38.77 -8.80 -47.65
C LEU A 294 -38.73 -7.30 -47.38
N ALA A 295 -37.54 -6.71 -47.22
CA ALA A 295 -37.39 -5.28 -47.00
C ALA A 295 -37.79 -4.47 -48.26
N ALA A 296 -37.44 -4.95 -49.45
CA ALA A 296 -37.83 -4.34 -50.72
C ALA A 296 -39.35 -4.38 -50.96
N GLU A 297 -40.03 -5.40 -50.44
CA GLU A 297 -41.49 -5.53 -50.43
C GLU A 297 -42.17 -4.70 -49.33
N GLY A 298 -41.39 -4.08 -48.44
CA GLY A 298 -41.89 -3.26 -47.34
C GLY A 298 -42.39 -4.06 -46.12
N ALA A 299 -42.14 -5.37 -46.08
CA ALA A 299 -42.58 -6.24 -44.98
C ALA A 299 -41.70 -6.13 -43.72
N VAL A 300 -40.44 -5.72 -43.88
CA VAL A 300 -39.47 -5.51 -42.77
C VAL A 300 -38.63 -4.25 -43.01
N PRO A 301 -38.05 -3.62 -41.98
CA PRO A 301 -37.14 -2.49 -42.16
C PRO A 301 -35.88 -2.87 -42.95
N PRO A 302 -35.36 -2.00 -43.85
CA PRO A 302 -34.14 -2.28 -44.60
C PRO A 302 -32.92 -2.38 -43.67
N ARG A 303 -31.98 -3.26 -44.03
CA ARG A 303 -30.68 -3.34 -43.33
C ARG A 303 -29.78 -2.19 -43.76
N VAL A 304 -28.98 -1.72 -42.81
CA VAL A 304 -27.94 -0.72 -43.05
C VAL A 304 -26.79 -1.37 -43.82
N SER A 305 -26.39 -0.75 -44.94
CA SER A 305 -25.23 -1.16 -45.72
C SER A 305 -23.92 -0.69 -45.08
N ALA A 306 -22.81 -1.36 -45.41
CA ALA A 306 -21.49 -0.96 -44.91
C ALA A 306 -21.08 0.46 -45.37
N GLN A 307 -21.63 0.94 -46.49
CA GLN A 307 -21.38 2.30 -46.99
C GLN A 307 -22.16 3.34 -46.18
N GLU A 308 -23.43 3.07 -45.87
CA GLU A 308 -24.24 3.93 -44.99
C GLU A 308 -23.68 3.94 -43.56
N GLU A 309 -23.13 2.83 -43.09
CA GLU A 309 -22.41 2.74 -41.81
C GLU A 309 -21.20 3.69 -41.80
N ALA A 310 -20.36 3.61 -42.83
CA ALA A 310 -19.17 4.45 -42.96
C ALA A 310 -19.51 5.94 -43.10
N GLU A 311 -20.56 6.27 -43.86
CA GLU A 311 -21.03 7.64 -44.04
C GLU A 311 -21.63 8.22 -42.75
N ALA A 312 -22.42 7.43 -42.02
CA ALA A 312 -22.96 7.82 -40.72
C ALA A 312 -21.84 8.10 -39.71
N ILE A 313 -20.81 7.26 -39.67
CA ILE A 313 -19.63 7.47 -38.82
C ILE A 313 -18.86 8.74 -39.25
N ALA A 314 -18.66 8.96 -40.55
CA ALA A 314 -17.91 10.11 -41.06
C ALA A 314 -18.60 11.47 -40.78
N ASN A 315 -19.93 11.46 -40.69
CA ASN A 315 -20.75 12.66 -40.44
C ASN A 315 -20.88 13.03 -38.95
N HIS A 316 -20.24 12.30 -38.05
CA HIS A 316 -20.33 12.54 -36.61
C HIS A 316 -18.95 12.57 -35.94
N VAL A 317 -18.87 13.34 -34.86
CA VAL A 317 -17.71 13.46 -33.99
C VAL A 317 -17.96 12.64 -32.73
N PHE A 318 -17.02 11.77 -32.41
CA PHE A 318 -16.98 11.01 -31.16
C PHE A 318 -16.04 11.70 -30.19
N PHE A 319 -16.47 11.89 -28.95
CA PHE A 319 -15.67 12.59 -27.96
C PHE A 319 -15.92 12.02 -26.56
N GLN A 320 -15.01 12.36 -25.65
CA GLN A 320 -15.19 12.22 -24.22
C GLN A 320 -15.29 13.61 -23.63
N SER A 321 -16.36 13.84 -22.88
CA SER A 321 -16.57 15.06 -22.11
C SER A 321 -16.38 14.77 -20.64
N TYR A 322 -15.86 15.72 -19.88
CA TYR A 322 -15.86 15.61 -18.43
C TYR A 322 -17.30 15.67 -17.91
N THR A 323 -17.61 14.87 -16.89
CA THR A 323 -18.87 15.00 -16.15
C THR A 323 -18.91 16.35 -15.41
N GLU A 324 -17.75 16.87 -15.02
CA GLU A 324 -17.58 18.22 -14.52
C GLU A 324 -17.67 19.26 -15.65
N PRO A 325 -18.69 20.14 -15.65
CA PRO A 325 -18.88 21.11 -16.72
C PRO A 325 -17.86 22.27 -16.69
N ASP A 326 -17.29 22.60 -15.53
CA ASP A 326 -16.39 23.75 -15.40
C ASP A 326 -14.94 23.40 -15.79
N PRO A 327 -14.40 23.99 -16.88
CA PRO A 327 -13.03 23.74 -17.31
C PRO A 327 -11.99 24.12 -16.26
N ALA A 328 -12.19 25.21 -15.52
CA ALA A 328 -11.24 25.70 -14.52
C ALA A 328 -11.05 24.68 -13.38
N VAL A 329 -12.15 24.02 -12.97
CA VAL A 329 -12.11 22.95 -11.96
C VAL A 329 -11.34 21.74 -12.50
N THR A 330 -11.64 21.31 -13.74
CA THR A 330 -10.95 20.15 -14.34
C THR A 330 -9.47 20.41 -14.61
N ASP A 331 -9.11 21.62 -15.04
CA ASP A 331 -7.71 21.99 -15.29
C ASP A 331 -6.91 22.06 -13.99
N ALA A 332 -7.50 22.62 -12.92
CA ALA A 332 -6.91 22.58 -11.58
C ALA A 332 -6.72 21.14 -11.09
N ALA A 333 -7.75 20.29 -11.23
CA ALA A 333 -7.69 18.89 -10.81
C ALA A 333 -6.61 18.11 -11.58
N ARG A 334 -6.52 18.30 -12.90
CA ARG A 334 -5.51 17.67 -13.75
C ARG A 334 -4.10 18.14 -13.39
N ALA A 335 -3.90 19.44 -13.20
CA ALA A 335 -2.60 20.01 -12.83
C ALA A 335 -2.12 19.47 -11.47
N VAL A 336 -3.01 19.45 -10.47
CA VAL A 336 -2.72 18.91 -9.14
C VAL A 336 -2.45 17.41 -9.19
N LEU A 337 -3.29 16.63 -9.88
CA LEU A 337 -3.11 15.18 -10.00
C LEU A 337 -1.78 14.81 -10.66
N ASN A 338 -1.42 15.46 -11.77
CA ASN A 338 -0.12 15.25 -12.44
C ASN A 338 1.06 15.59 -11.52
N GLY A 339 0.94 16.66 -10.73
CA GLY A 339 1.94 17.05 -9.73
C GLY A 339 2.09 16.00 -8.63
N ILE A 340 0.97 15.47 -8.12
CA ILE A 340 0.96 14.38 -7.14
C ILE A 340 1.58 13.11 -7.73
N GLU A 341 1.17 12.69 -8.93
CA GLU A 341 1.71 11.49 -9.60
C GLU A 341 3.22 11.58 -9.83
N THR A 342 3.73 12.76 -10.19
CA THR A 342 5.19 12.99 -10.32
C THR A 342 5.91 12.85 -8.99
N ARG A 343 5.34 13.36 -7.88
CA ARG A 343 5.92 13.21 -6.55
C ARG A 343 5.81 11.78 -6.02
N VAL A 344 4.71 11.10 -6.31
CA VAL A 344 4.50 9.68 -5.98
C VAL A 344 5.51 8.82 -6.73
N SER A 345 5.70 9.02 -8.04
CA SER A 345 6.66 8.24 -8.83
C SER A 345 8.10 8.47 -8.35
N PHE A 346 8.48 9.71 -8.02
CA PHE A 346 9.76 9.99 -7.38
C PHE A 346 9.90 9.30 -6.02
N SER A 347 8.85 9.34 -5.20
CA SER A 347 8.84 8.69 -3.88
C SER A 347 8.95 7.16 -3.99
N GLN A 348 8.26 6.55 -4.95
CA GLN A 348 8.35 5.12 -5.25
C GLN A 348 9.75 4.73 -5.75
N ALA A 349 10.36 5.57 -6.60
CA ALA A 349 11.74 5.34 -7.05
C ALA A 349 12.74 5.46 -5.89
N ALA A 350 12.53 6.40 -4.97
CA ALA A 350 13.34 6.54 -3.77
C ALA A 350 13.18 5.32 -2.84
N ASP A 351 11.95 4.87 -2.60
CA ASP A 351 11.66 3.67 -1.81
C ASP A 351 12.31 2.42 -2.42
N LEU A 352 12.18 2.23 -3.73
CA LEU A 352 12.85 1.15 -4.47
C LEU A 352 14.38 1.22 -4.33
N GLY A 353 14.96 2.41 -4.38
CA GLY A 353 16.39 2.63 -4.19
C GLY A 353 16.86 2.28 -2.77
N LEU A 354 16.08 2.60 -1.75
CA LEU A 354 16.35 2.23 -0.35
C LEU A 354 16.24 0.73 -0.14
N ASP A 355 15.27 0.09 -0.80
CA ASP A 355 15.09 -1.36 -0.82
C ASP A 355 16.26 -2.07 -1.50
N ALA A 356 16.71 -1.55 -2.63
CA ALA A 356 17.91 -2.01 -3.32
C ALA A 356 19.18 -1.87 -2.46
N LEU A 357 19.32 -0.75 -1.76
CA LEU A 357 20.44 -0.49 -0.87
C LEU A 357 20.46 -1.45 0.34
N SER A 358 19.28 -1.74 0.90
CA SER A 358 19.14 -2.75 1.94
C SER A 358 19.55 -4.13 1.45
N LEU A 359 19.08 -4.54 0.27
CA LEU A 359 19.44 -5.84 -0.31
C LEU A 359 20.95 -5.93 -0.62
N ALA A 360 21.52 -4.86 -1.17
CA ALA A 360 22.97 -4.75 -1.40
C ALA A 360 23.77 -4.90 -0.10
N SER A 361 23.27 -4.36 1.02
CA SER A 361 23.91 -4.48 2.33
C SER A 361 23.91 -5.91 2.86
N ILE A 362 22.80 -6.63 2.66
CA ILE A 362 22.68 -8.05 3.00
C ILE A 362 23.69 -8.87 2.19
N TYR A 363 23.71 -8.67 0.86
CA TYR A 363 24.65 -9.39 -0.02
C TYR A 363 26.09 -9.05 0.28
N PHE A 364 26.39 -7.78 0.59
CA PHE A 364 27.73 -7.38 1.00
C PHE A 364 28.17 -8.09 2.28
N LEU A 365 27.32 -8.10 3.32
CA LEU A 365 27.64 -8.72 4.61
C LEU A 365 27.81 -10.25 4.48
N ALA A 366 26.99 -10.89 3.65
CA ALA A 366 27.10 -12.31 3.33
C ALA A 366 28.37 -12.63 2.52
N ALA A 367 28.72 -11.77 1.55
CA ALA A 367 29.81 -12.00 0.60
C ALA A 367 31.20 -11.59 1.12
N ILE A 368 31.31 -10.61 2.00
CA ILE A 368 32.62 -10.05 2.38
C ILE A 368 33.52 -11.08 3.08
N GLY A 369 32.95 -11.97 3.91
CA GLY A 369 33.70 -13.07 4.50
C GLY A 369 34.27 -14.00 3.44
N LEU A 370 33.45 -14.36 2.45
CA LEU A 370 33.84 -15.20 1.32
C LEU A 370 34.89 -14.52 0.43
N ALA A 371 34.77 -13.20 0.21
CA ALA A 371 35.73 -12.41 -0.55
C ALA A 371 37.12 -12.45 0.06
N ILE A 372 37.20 -12.36 1.39
CA ILE A 372 38.46 -12.42 2.14
C ILE A 372 39.08 -13.82 2.04
N THR A 373 38.31 -14.88 2.31
CA THR A 373 38.82 -16.24 2.25
C THR A 373 39.28 -16.63 0.85
N PHE A 374 38.48 -16.27 -0.16
CA PHE A 374 38.80 -16.59 -1.55
C PHE A 374 39.97 -15.74 -2.08
N GLY A 375 40.04 -14.47 -1.70
CA GLY A 375 41.12 -13.57 -2.10
C GLY A 375 42.50 -13.98 -1.59
N VAL A 376 42.57 -14.56 -0.39
CA VAL A 376 43.84 -14.94 0.23
C VAL A 376 44.30 -16.33 -0.17
N MET A 377 43.38 -17.31 -0.17
CA MET A 377 43.74 -18.72 -0.38
C MET A 377 43.45 -19.23 -1.79
N GLY A 378 42.66 -18.51 -2.61
CA GLY A 378 42.24 -19.00 -3.93
C GLY A 378 41.29 -20.21 -3.87
N VAL A 379 40.72 -20.50 -2.71
CA VAL A 379 39.86 -21.67 -2.45
C VAL A 379 38.39 -21.27 -2.41
N ILE A 380 37.56 -21.92 -3.23
CA ILE A 380 36.11 -21.76 -3.21
C ILE A 380 35.55 -22.58 -2.04
N ASN A 381 34.82 -21.92 -1.13
CA ASN A 381 34.21 -22.56 0.03
C ASN A 381 32.68 -22.58 -0.08
N MET A 382 32.11 -23.73 -0.48
CA MET A 382 30.64 -23.88 -0.56
C MET A 382 29.98 -23.99 0.82
N ALA A 383 30.71 -24.34 1.87
CA ALA A 383 30.20 -24.36 3.25
C ALA A 383 30.05 -22.96 3.86
N HIS A 384 30.42 -21.89 3.14
CA HIS A 384 30.32 -20.52 3.66
C HIS A 384 28.89 -20.15 4.09
N GLY A 385 27.89 -20.57 3.31
CA GLY A 385 26.48 -20.37 3.65
C GLY A 385 26.09 -21.00 4.99
N GLU A 386 26.73 -22.11 5.37
CA GLU A 386 26.44 -22.77 6.65
C GLU A 386 27.00 -22.01 7.85
N PHE A 387 28.05 -21.19 7.67
CA PHE A 387 28.48 -20.26 8.72
C PHE A 387 27.45 -19.15 8.95
N ILE A 388 26.76 -18.70 7.90
CA ILE A 388 25.61 -17.78 8.00
C ILE A 388 24.49 -18.46 8.79
N MET A 389 24.14 -19.70 8.43
CA MET A 389 23.13 -20.49 9.15
C MET A 389 23.49 -20.67 10.63
N MET A 390 24.72 -21.07 10.95
CA MET A 390 25.18 -21.24 12.34
C MET A 390 25.10 -19.94 13.14
N GLY A 391 25.42 -18.80 12.51
CA GLY A 391 25.24 -17.48 13.13
C GLY A 391 23.79 -17.18 13.48
N ALA A 392 22.87 -17.42 12.54
CA ALA A 392 21.44 -17.21 12.75
C ALA A 392 20.89 -18.09 13.90
N TYR A 393 21.26 -19.38 13.92
CA TYR A 393 20.89 -20.29 15.03
C TYR A 393 21.53 -19.90 16.35
N THR A 394 22.74 -19.33 16.35
CA THR A 394 23.36 -18.81 17.58
C THR A 394 22.49 -17.70 18.17
N GLY A 395 22.00 -16.77 17.33
CA GLY A 395 21.05 -15.75 17.77
C GLY A 395 19.78 -16.35 18.38
N PHE A 396 19.20 -17.35 17.71
CA PHE A 396 17.99 -18.02 18.20
C PHE A 396 18.22 -18.71 19.55
N VAL A 397 19.34 -19.43 19.70
CA VAL A 397 19.67 -20.13 20.95
C VAL A 397 19.90 -19.14 22.09
N VAL A 398 20.60 -18.03 21.85
CA VAL A 398 20.82 -16.99 22.87
C VAL A 398 19.48 -16.42 23.37
N GLN A 399 18.50 -16.23 22.49
CA GLN A 399 17.15 -15.78 22.87
C GLN A 399 16.38 -16.77 23.74
N GLN A 400 16.72 -18.07 23.71
CA GLN A 400 16.10 -19.04 24.62
C GLN A 400 16.59 -18.89 26.07
N PHE A 401 17.80 -18.34 26.27
CA PHE A 401 18.41 -18.17 27.58
C PHE A 401 18.32 -16.73 28.11
N VAL A 402 18.24 -15.74 27.21
CA VAL A 402 18.18 -14.32 27.54
C VAL A 402 16.82 -13.77 27.09
N PRO A 403 15.87 -13.54 28.03
CA PRO A 403 14.53 -13.06 27.70
C PRO A 403 14.49 -11.64 27.12
N ASP A 404 15.51 -10.80 27.43
CA ASP A 404 15.62 -9.46 26.87
C ASP A 404 16.19 -9.51 25.44
N TYR A 405 15.34 -9.22 24.45
CA TYR A 405 15.72 -9.25 23.05
C TYR A 405 16.86 -8.29 22.68
N THR A 406 17.00 -7.15 23.36
CA THR A 406 18.09 -6.20 23.09
C THR A 406 19.41 -6.76 23.57
N VAL A 407 19.44 -7.26 24.81
CA VAL A 407 20.65 -7.87 25.39
C VAL A 407 21.00 -9.14 24.63
N SER A 408 20.01 -9.92 24.18
CA SER A 408 20.21 -11.13 23.40
C SER A 408 21.01 -10.88 22.11
N ILE A 409 20.74 -9.79 21.38
CA ILE A 409 21.45 -9.44 20.14
C ILE A 409 22.89 -9.00 20.43
N ILE A 410 23.08 -8.19 21.48
CA ILE A 410 24.40 -7.70 21.89
C ILE A 410 25.32 -8.88 22.26
N ILE A 411 24.76 -9.93 22.88
CA ILE A 411 25.50 -11.17 23.21
C ILE A 411 25.64 -12.08 21.99
N ALA A 412 24.59 -12.19 21.16
CA ALA A 412 24.57 -13.06 20.00
C ALA A 412 25.61 -12.68 18.95
N LEU A 413 25.86 -11.39 18.72
CA LEU A 413 26.82 -10.95 17.70
C LEU A 413 28.27 -11.42 17.99
N PRO A 414 28.86 -11.16 19.18
CA PRO A 414 30.18 -11.70 19.54
C PRO A 414 30.20 -13.22 19.63
N LEU A 415 29.14 -13.85 20.13
CA LEU A 415 29.09 -15.30 20.29
C LEU A 415 29.01 -16.00 18.93
N ALA A 416 28.19 -15.49 18.01
CA ALA A 416 28.10 -15.98 16.64
C ALA A 416 29.46 -15.88 15.96
N PHE A 417 30.15 -14.74 16.10
CA PHE A 417 31.51 -14.58 15.59
C PHE A 417 32.47 -15.61 16.17
N ALA A 418 32.49 -15.79 17.50
CA ALA A 418 33.41 -16.71 18.17
C ALA A 418 33.17 -18.17 17.75
N LEU A 419 31.90 -18.59 17.68
CA LEU A 419 31.51 -19.94 17.28
C LEU A 419 31.85 -20.21 15.81
N THR A 420 31.48 -19.32 14.90
CA THR A 420 31.77 -19.54 13.47
C THR A 420 33.23 -19.31 13.13
N PHE A 421 33.94 -18.45 13.85
CA PHE A 421 35.41 -18.34 13.77
C PHE A 421 36.07 -19.65 14.16
N GLY A 422 35.68 -20.23 15.30
CA GLY A 422 36.20 -21.51 15.77
C GLY A 422 35.88 -22.65 14.80
N ALA A 423 34.65 -22.71 14.30
CA ALA A 423 34.23 -23.70 13.30
C ALA A 423 34.99 -23.54 11.97
N GLY A 424 35.24 -22.30 11.54
CA GLY A 424 36.05 -22.00 10.36
C GLY A 424 37.49 -22.45 10.53
N VAL A 425 38.12 -22.13 11.67
CA VAL A 425 39.47 -22.60 12.01
C VAL A 425 39.53 -24.14 12.04
N ALA A 426 38.54 -24.80 12.61
CA ALA A 426 38.47 -26.26 12.63
C ALA A 426 38.36 -26.83 11.21
N MET A 427 37.51 -26.25 10.36
CA MET A 427 37.36 -26.70 8.97
C MET A 427 38.63 -26.48 8.15
N GLU A 428 39.32 -25.36 8.35
CA GLU A 428 40.59 -25.09 7.70
C GLU A 428 41.65 -26.12 8.11
N ARG A 429 41.81 -26.36 9.42
CA ARG A 429 42.83 -27.26 9.96
C ARG A 429 42.58 -28.73 9.66
N LEU A 430 41.33 -29.17 9.67
CA LEU A 430 41.00 -30.58 9.49
C LEU A 430 40.90 -30.95 8.01
N VAL A 431 40.43 -30.04 7.16
CA VAL A 431 40.08 -30.36 5.77
C VAL A 431 40.89 -29.52 4.80
N ILE A 432 40.71 -28.20 4.81
CA ILE A 432 41.18 -27.33 3.70
C ILE A 432 42.70 -27.33 3.58
N ARG A 433 43.44 -27.35 4.70
CA ARG A 433 44.91 -27.34 4.65
C ARG A 433 45.50 -28.50 3.85
N HIS A 434 44.81 -29.64 3.80
CA HIS A 434 45.26 -30.83 3.08
C HIS A 434 44.94 -30.75 1.58
N LEU A 435 44.13 -29.78 1.16
CA LEU A 435 43.57 -29.67 -0.19
C LEU A 435 43.91 -28.35 -0.91
N TYR A 436 44.75 -27.47 -0.33
CA TYR A 436 45.05 -26.15 -0.92
C TYR A 436 45.47 -26.18 -2.40
N HIS A 437 46.19 -27.21 -2.82
CA HIS A 437 46.67 -27.34 -4.20
C HIS A 437 45.68 -28.06 -5.14
N ARG A 438 44.46 -28.35 -4.65
CA ARG A 438 43.45 -29.16 -5.35
C ARG A 438 42.09 -28.45 -5.29
N PRO A 439 41.87 -27.43 -6.15
CA PRO A 439 40.69 -26.56 -6.05
C PRO A 439 39.36 -27.30 -6.27
N LEU A 440 39.32 -28.26 -7.20
CA LEU A 440 38.12 -29.07 -7.44
C LEU A 440 37.78 -29.99 -6.25
N GLU A 441 38.80 -30.62 -5.65
CA GLU A 441 38.62 -31.47 -4.46
C GLU A 441 38.17 -30.64 -3.26
N THR A 442 38.66 -29.41 -3.12
CA THR A 442 38.23 -28.52 -2.04
C THR A 442 36.78 -28.07 -2.20
N LEU A 443 36.34 -27.79 -3.43
CA LEU A 443 34.94 -27.49 -3.72
C LEU A 443 34.03 -28.68 -3.34
N LEU A 444 34.41 -29.90 -3.75
CA LEU A 444 33.66 -31.12 -3.41
C LEU A 444 33.63 -31.38 -1.89
N ALA A 445 34.76 -31.21 -1.22
CA ALA A 445 34.87 -31.39 0.22
C ALA A 445 34.00 -30.38 0.99
N THR A 446 34.06 -29.10 0.62
CA THR A 446 33.24 -28.05 1.27
C THR A 446 31.75 -28.21 0.96
N PHE A 447 31.38 -28.72 -0.22
CA PHE A 447 30.00 -29.08 -0.51
C PHE A 447 29.49 -30.24 0.36
N GLY A 448 30.32 -31.30 0.53
CA GLY A 448 29.98 -32.41 1.43
C GLY A 448 29.82 -31.96 2.90
N ILE A 449 30.69 -31.05 3.36
CA ILE A 449 30.57 -30.45 4.70
C ILE A 449 29.31 -29.59 4.80
N SER A 450 28.95 -28.84 3.76
CA SER A 450 27.70 -28.06 3.76
C SER A 450 26.50 -28.96 4.00
N ILE A 451 26.37 -30.06 3.25
CA ILE A 451 25.28 -31.05 3.45
C ILE A 451 25.30 -31.62 4.87
N ALA A 452 26.48 -31.96 5.39
CA ALA A 452 26.62 -32.49 6.75
C ALA A 452 26.17 -31.48 7.82
N LEU A 453 26.53 -30.20 7.68
CA LEU A 453 26.13 -29.13 8.59
C LEU A 453 24.62 -28.82 8.50
N GLN A 454 24.05 -28.81 7.29
CA GLN A 454 22.61 -28.66 7.10
C GLN A 454 21.84 -29.81 7.78
N GLN A 455 22.29 -31.05 7.60
CA GLN A 455 21.67 -32.20 8.23
C GLN A 455 21.82 -32.16 9.76
N LEU A 456 22.98 -31.73 10.25
CA LEU A 456 23.19 -31.53 11.68
C LEU A 456 22.22 -30.48 12.25
N ALA A 457 22.03 -29.36 11.56
CA ALA A 457 21.06 -28.34 11.96
C ALA A 457 19.62 -28.88 11.94
N LYS A 458 19.24 -29.67 10.93
CA LYS A 458 17.94 -30.36 10.87
C LYS A 458 17.74 -31.31 12.05
N ASN A 459 18.78 -32.04 12.46
CA ASN A 459 18.70 -32.97 13.58
C ASN A 459 18.57 -32.25 14.93
N ILE A 460 19.25 -31.11 15.12
CA ILE A 460 19.25 -30.35 16.38
C ILE A 460 18.01 -29.47 16.52
N PHE A 461 17.67 -28.71 15.47
CA PHE A 461 16.65 -27.66 15.52
C PHE A 461 15.33 -28.04 14.82
N GLY A 462 15.34 -29.11 14.03
CA GLY A 462 14.23 -29.53 13.18
C GLY A 462 14.28 -28.93 11.77
N THR A 463 13.26 -29.24 10.97
CA THR A 463 13.07 -28.70 9.61
C THR A 463 12.19 -27.46 9.57
N GLN A 464 11.56 -27.11 10.70
CA GLN A 464 10.67 -25.96 10.80
C GLN A 464 11.48 -24.66 10.96
N ALA A 465 10.95 -23.59 10.36
CA ALA A 465 11.51 -22.26 10.51
C ALA A 465 11.41 -21.79 11.97
N ARG A 466 12.54 -21.30 12.52
CA ARG A 466 12.63 -20.72 13.86
C ARG A 466 12.64 -19.19 13.75
N PRO A 467 11.76 -18.47 14.47
CA PRO A 467 11.78 -17.01 14.45
C PRO A 467 12.94 -16.50 15.31
N LEU A 468 13.68 -15.52 14.80
CA LEU A 468 14.58 -14.69 15.60
C LEU A 468 13.86 -13.35 15.83
N THR A 469 13.45 -13.11 17.06
CA THR A 469 12.58 -11.96 17.38
C THR A 469 13.39 -10.69 17.53
N SER A 470 12.95 -9.59 16.90
CA SER A 470 13.58 -8.28 17.05
C SER A 470 13.13 -7.58 18.35
N PRO A 471 13.99 -6.77 18.98
CA PRO A 471 13.61 -5.90 20.08
C PRO A 471 12.70 -4.76 19.60
N GLY A 472 11.91 -4.18 20.51
CA GLY A 472 10.89 -3.18 20.17
C GLY A 472 11.40 -1.91 19.48
N TRP A 473 12.68 -1.56 19.61
CA TRP A 473 13.29 -0.42 18.88
C TRP A 473 13.68 -0.75 17.43
N LEU A 474 13.74 -2.04 17.07
CA LEU A 474 13.86 -2.53 15.70
C LEU A 474 12.51 -2.89 15.09
N ASP A 475 11.44 -2.86 15.89
CA ASP A 475 10.09 -3.13 15.43
C ASP A 475 9.48 -1.92 14.70
N GLY A 476 8.71 -2.19 13.65
CA GLY A 476 8.10 -1.19 12.80
C GLY A 476 9.02 -0.59 11.72
N ALA A 477 8.67 0.62 11.30
CA ALA A 477 9.30 1.32 10.19
C ALA A 477 9.40 2.83 10.44
N LEU A 478 10.43 3.44 9.87
CA LEU A 478 10.52 4.88 9.70
C LEU A 478 9.63 5.29 8.52
N VAL A 479 8.46 5.83 8.83
CA VAL A 479 7.49 6.32 7.83
C VAL A 479 7.76 7.79 7.57
N ILE A 480 8.22 8.11 6.36
CA ILE A 480 8.46 9.51 5.94
C ILE A 480 7.19 10.09 5.35
N ASN A 481 6.52 9.33 4.49
CA ASN A 481 5.23 9.66 3.87
C ASN A 481 4.46 8.37 3.57
N ASP A 482 3.27 8.48 2.96
CA ASP A 482 2.41 7.33 2.62
C ASP A 482 3.03 6.35 1.59
N VAL A 483 4.18 6.71 0.99
CA VAL A 483 4.85 5.92 -0.06
C VAL A 483 6.16 5.31 0.45
N ILE A 484 6.93 6.02 1.28
CA ILE A 484 8.27 5.65 1.73
C ILE A 484 8.20 5.19 3.18
N ALA A 485 8.43 3.89 3.38
CA ALA A 485 8.44 3.26 4.69
C ALA A 485 9.59 2.25 4.81
N ILE A 486 10.66 2.64 5.51
CA ILE A 486 11.83 1.78 5.69
C ILE A 486 11.76 1.08 7.04
N SER A 487 11.74 -0.25 7.06
CA SER A 487 11.83 -1.00 8.31
C SER A 487 13.14 -0.71 9.06
N TYR A 488 13.07 -0.53 10.38
CA TYR A 488 14.25 -0.29 11.21
C TYR A 488 15.28 -1.43 11.12
N ILE A 489 14.85 -2.66 10.86
CA ILE A 489 15.72 -3.81 10.62
C ILE A 489 16.62 -3.58 9.39
N ARG A 490 16.07 -3.02 8.30
CA ARG A 490 16.85 -2.72 7.08
C ARG A 490 17.91 -1.64 7.35
N ILE A 491 17.54 -0.60 8.10
CA ILE A 491 18.48 0.44 8.53
C ILE A 491 19.59 -0.16 9.40
N ALA A 492 19.24 -1.03 10.35
CA ALA A 492 20.22 -1.68 11.22
C ALA A 492 21.19 -2.57 10.43
N ILE A 493 20.72 -3.32 9.43
CA ILE A 493 21.58 -4.12 8.54
C ILE A 493 22.53 -3.23 7.74
N PHE A 494 22.04 -2.11 7.19
CA PHE A 494 22.88 -1.14 6.48
C PHE A 494 23.98 -0.57 7.39
N VAL A 495 23.61 -0.15 8.61
CA VAL A 495 24.58 0.36 9.61
C VAL A 495 25.58 -0.72 10.00
N LEU A 496 25.13 -1.96 10.22
CA LEU A 496 25.98 -3.09 10.53
C LEU A 496 26.98 -3.36 9.38
N ALA A 497 26.51 -3.37 8.13
CA ALA A 497 27.35 -3.53 6.95
C ALA A 497 28.44 -2.46 6.87
N LEU A 498 28.11 -1.19 7.11
CA LEU A 498 29.09 -0.10 7.17
C LEU A 498 30.08 -0.25 8.33
N MET A 499 29.61 -0.64 9.52
CA MET A 499 30.48 -0.93 10.66
C MET A 499 31.46 -2.05 10.34
N PHE A 500 31.01 -3.14 9.70
CA PHE A 500 31.87 -4.25 9.28
C PHE A 500 32.85 -3.86 8.19
N LEU A 501 32.41 -3.08 7.19
CA LEU A 501 33.30 -2.53 6.18
C LEU A 501 34.42 -1.69 6.84
N ALA A 502 34.06 -0.78 7.75
CA ALA A 502 35.02 0.05 8.47
C ALA A 502 35.97 -0.79 9.33
N LEU A 503 35.46 -1.78 10.06
CA LEU A 503 36.24 -2.70 10.88
C LEU A 503 37.23 -3.50 10.03
N ILE A 504 36.79 -4.05 8.91
CA ILE A 504 37.63 -4.86 8.01
C ILE A 504 38.69 -3.98 7.34
N LEU A 505 38.34 -2.79 6.87
CA LEU A 505 39.30 -1.84 6.32
C LEU A 505 40.34 -1.42 7.37
N LEU A 506 39.94 -1.22 8.62
CA LEU A 506 40.86 -0.95 9.73
C LEU A 506 41.78 -2.14 9.96
N VAL A 507 41.24 -3.36 10.07
CA VAL A 507 42.03 -4.58 10.27
C VAL A 507 43.02 -4.79 9.12
N LEU A 508 42.58 -4.73 7.87
CA LEU A 508 43.43 -5.01 6.71
C LEU A 508 44.45 -3.90 6.39
N ASN A 509 44.13 -2.64 6.68
CA ASN A 509 45.03 -1.52 6.33
C ASN A 509 45.90 -1.01 7.48
N ARG A 510 45.45 -1.15 8.74
CA ARG A 510 46.13 -0.57 9.91
C ARG A 510 46.75 -1.59 10.86
N THR A 511 46.46 -2.89 10.74
CA THR A 511 46.99 -3.90 11.68
C THR A 511 48.10 -4.78 11.08
N ARG A 512 48.87 -5.42 11.96
CA ARG A 512 49.91 -6.39 11.56
C ARG A 512 49.33 -7.57 10.77
N LEU A 513 48.14 -8.06 11.15
CA LEU A 513 47.46 -9.14 10.43
C LEU A 513 47.24 -8.75 8.96
N GLY A 514 46.81 -7.53 8.66
CA GLY A 514 46.63 -7.06 7.30
C GLY A 514 47.92 -6.94 6.49
N LEU A 515 49.04 -6.59 7.14
CA LEU A 515 50.36 -6.60 6.53
C LEU A 515 50.81 -8.03 6.20
N GLU A 516 50.67 -8.95 7.16
CA GLU A 516 51.03 -10.36 7.03
C GLU A 516 50.19 -11.07 5.96
N VAL A 517 48.87 -10.81 5.93
CA VAL A 517 47.97 -11.30 4.88
C VAL A 517 48.46 -10.87 3.50
N ARG A 518 48.73 -9.58 3.28
CA ARG A 518 49.22 -9.09 1.97
C ARG A 518 50.58 -9.68 1.59
N ALA A 519 51.46 -9.90 2.55
CA ALA A 519 52.75 -10.53 2.32
C ALA A 519 52.59 -11.99 1.88
N VAL A 520 51.74 -12.76 2.60
CA VAL A 520 51.44 -14.16 2.29
C VAL A 520 50.73 -14.29 0.95
N THR A 521 49.78 -13.41 0.61
CA THR A 521 49.08 -13.47 -0.69
C THR A 521 49.99 -13.18 -1.89
N GLN A 522 51.03 -12.36 -1.70
CA GLN A 522 51.96 -12.03 -2.78
C GLN A 522 53.01 -13.12 -3.00
N ASN A 523 53.61 -13.63 -1.93
CA ASN A 523 54.59 -14.70 -2.01
C ASN A 523 54.69 -15.43 -0.65
N PRO A 524 53.97 -16.56 -0.47
CA PRO A 524 53.97 -17.31 0.77
C PRO A 524 55.38 -17.80 1.17
N GLY A 525 56.21 -18.16 0.18
CA GLY A 525 57.56 -18.67 0.42
C GLY A 525 58.51 -17.60 0.96
N MET A 526 58.51 -16.40 0.38
CA MET A 526 59.29 -15.29 0.94
C MET A 526 58.77 -14.84 2.30
N ALA A 527 57.45 -14.81 2.50
CA ALA A 527 56.85 -14.49 3.80
C ALA A 527 57.32 -15.48 4.88
N ALA A 528 57.37 -16.78 4.57
CA ALA A 528 57.89 -17.82 5.46
C ALA A 528 59.38 -17.60 5.81
N SER A 529 60.21 -17.25 4.83
CA SER A 529 61.63 -16.92 5.06
C SER A 529 61.83 -15.68 5.93
N MET A 530 60.86 -14.77 5.97
CA MET A 530 60.85 -13.58 6.82
C MET A 530 60.22 -13.83 8.21
N GLY A 531 59.91 -15.08 8.56
CA GLY A 531 59.39 -15.47 9.88
C GLY A 531 57.86 -15.38 10.03
N ILE A 532 57.12 -15.10 8.95
CA ILE A 532 55.65 -15.11 8.95
C ILE A 532 55.19 -16.54 8.67
N ASN A 533 54.41 -17.16 9.55
CA ASN A 533 53.87 -18.50 9.33
C ASN A 533 52.63 -18.45 8.41
N PRO A 534 52.70 -18.90 7.13
CA PRO A 534 51.59 -18.78 6.19
C PRO A 534 50.35 -19.58 6.63
N ASP A 535 50.54 -20.76 7.22
CA ASP A 535 49.43 -21.61 7.70
C ASP A 535 48.64 -20.91 8.81
N ARG A 536 49.33 -20.20 9.70
CA ARG A 536 48.66 -19.41 10.75
C ARG A 536 47.86 -18.25 10.15
N ILE A 537 48.39 -17.59 9.14
CA ILE A 537 47.69 -16.48 8.46
C ILE A 537 46.47 -16.99 7.70
N ASN A 538 46.59 -18.11 6.98
CA ASN A 538 45.47 -18.74 6.28
C ASN A 538 44.37 -19.17 7.27
N MET A 539 44.75 -19.82 8.37
CA MET A 539 43.83 -20.21 9.46
C MET A 539 43.09 -19.00 10.04
N LEU A 540 43.80 -17.93 10.41
CA LEU A 540 43.20 -16.72 10.99
C LEU A 540 42.29 -16.00 9.99
N THR A 541 42.69 -15.97 8.72
CA THR A 541 41.91 -15.37 7.64
C THR A 541 40.64 -16.16 7.37
N PHE A 542 40.73 -17.49 7.36
CA PHE A 542 39.58 -18.38 7.21
C PHE A 542 38.60 -18.22 8.37
N GLY A 543 39.11 -18.27 9.61
CA GLY A 543 38.32 -18.01 10.80
C GLY A 543 37.65 -16.65 10.78
N LEU A 544 38.36 -15.59 10.39
CA LEU A 544 37.81 -14.24 10.29
C LEU A 544 36.66 -14.17 9.28
N GLY A 545 36.82 -14.80 8.10
CA GLY A 545 35.77 -14.88 7.08
C GLY A 545 34.51 -15.61 7.57
N SER A 546 34.69 -16.77 8.21
CA SER A 546 33.58 -17.52 8.83
C SER A 546 32.94 -16.77 10.01
N GLY A 547 33.74 -16.06 10.81
CA GLY A 547 33.31 -15.19 11.90
C GLY A 547 32.34 -14.11 11.40
N ILE A 548 32.73 -13.40 10.35
CA ILE A 548 31.90 -12.36 9.73
C ILE A 548 30.62 -12.96 9.14
N ALA A 549 30.69 -14.15 8.53
CA ALA A 549 29.51 -14.86 8.05
C ALA A 549 28.51 -15.18 9.17
N GLY A 550 29.01 -15.56 10.36
CA GLY A 550 28.16 -15.78 11.53
C GLY A 550 27.42 -14.51 11.96
N ILE A 551 28.09 -13.37 11.94
CA ILE A 551 27.45 -12.08 12.23
C ILE A 551 26.41 -11.71 11.16
N ALA A 552 26.74 -11.94 9.89
CA ALA A 552 25.79 -11.82 8.80
C ALA A 552 24.54 -12.69 9.04
N GLY A 553 24.73 -13.90 9.55
CA GLY A 553 23.68 -14.82 9.95
C GLY A 553 22.72 -14.26 10.98
N VAL A 554 23.22 -13.64 12.04
CA VAL A 554 22.36 -13.00 13.07
C VAL A 554 21.53 -11.87 12.45
N ALA A 555 22.15 -11.02 11.62
CA ALA A 555 21.47 -9.90 10.98
C ALA A 555 20.42 -10.35 9.95
N ILE A 556 20.76 -11.35 9.12
CA ILE A 556 19.86 -11.95 8.16
C ILE A 556 18.71 -12.67 8.88
N GLY A 557 18.98 -13.36 10.00
CA GLY A 557 17.95 -14.03 10.80
C GLY A 557 16.92 -13.06 11.40
N LEU A 558 17.28 -11.79 11.66
CA LEU A 558 16.34 -10.78 12.11
C LEU A 558 15.43 -10.29 10.97
N TYR A 559 15.91 -10.36 9.73
CA TYR A 559 15.17 -9.96 8.53
C TYR A 559 14.36 -11.10 7.90
N ALA A 560 14.90 -12.31 7.92
CA ALA A 560 14.35 -13.51 7.31
C ALA A 560 14.30 -14.65 8.33
N LYS A 561 13.40 -15.61 8.14
CA LYS A 561 13.21 -16.72 9.09
C LYS A 561 14.43 -17.63 9.13
N VAL A 562 14.85 -18.07 10.32
CA VAL A 562 15.97 -18.99 10.46
C VAL A 562 15.54 -20.39 10.04
N THR A 563 16.17 -20.92 8.99
CA THR A 563 15.93 -22.29 8.50
C THR A 563 17.25 -23.03 8.34
N SER A 564 17.19 -24.36 8.35
CA SER A 564 18.37 -25.22 8.16
C SER A 564 18.89 -25.24 6.72
N GLU A 565 18.22 -24.56 5.79
CA GLU A 565 18.61 -24.45 4.37
C GLU A 565 18.93 -23.00 3.97
N MET A 566 18.79 -22.04 4.89
CA MET A 566 19.05 -20.62 4.66
C MET A 566 20.45 -20.37 4.06
N GLY A 567 21.45 -21.18 4.44
CA GLY A 567 22.80 -21.06 3.87
C GLY A 567 22.85 -21.21 2.35
N ALA A 568 22.01 -22.10 1.79
CA ALA A 568 21.92 -22.35 0.35
C ALA A 568 21.31 -21.15 -0.40
N ASP A 569 20.37 -20.45 0.22
CA ASP A 569 19.71 -19.27 -0.38
C ASP A 569 20.69 -18.11 -0.58
N TYR A 570 21.69 -17.97 0.30
CA TYR A 570 22.63 -16.86 0.29
C TYR A 570 24.00 -17.19 -0.31
N ILE A 571 24.42 -18.46 -0.38
CA ILE A 571 25.75 -18.82 -0.90
C ILE A 571 25.92 -18.46 -2.38
N VAL A 572 24.89 -18.73 -3.19
CA VAL A 572 24.91 -18.44 -4.63
C VAL A 572 25.04 -16.93 -4.86
N GLN A 573 24.21 -16.13 -4.19
CA GLN A 573 24.24 -14.66 -4.23
C GLN A 573 25.57 -14.10 -3.73
N SER A 574 26.13 -14.68 -2.66
CA SER A 574 27.43 -14.28 -2.10
C SER A 574 28.57 -14.55 -3.08
N PHE A 575 28.57 -15.72 -3.72
CA PHE A 575 29.58 -16.06 -4.73
C PHE A 575 29.47 -15.14 -5.95
N MET A 576 28.26 -14.94 -6.47
CA MET A 576 27.99 -14.00 -7.57
C MET A 576 28.50 -12.60 -7.26
N THR A 577 28.25 -12.12 -6.04
CA THR A 577 28.73 -10.83 -5.54
C THR A 577 30.26 -10.71 -5.56
N VAL A 578 30.97 -11.75 -5.09
CA VAL A 578 32.45 -11.76 -5.10
C VAL A 578 33.00 -11.82 -6.53
N VAL A 579 32.42 -12.64 -7.40
CA VAL A 579 32.88 -12.81 -8.78
C VAL A 579 32.65 -11.53 -9.60
N VAL A 580 31.45 -10.94 -9.53
CA VAL A 580 31.14 -9.67 -10.19
C VAL A 580 32.01 -8.56 -9.62
N GLY A 581 32.17 -8.50 -8.30
CA GLY A 581 32.96 -7.46 -7.64
C GLY A 581 34.45 -7.49 -7.96
N GLY A 582 35.01 -8.69 -8.15
CA GLY A 582 36.44 -8.93 -8.24
C GLY A 582 36.93 -9.69 -7.01
N VAL A 583 37.43 -10.89 -7.25
CA VAL A 583 37.89 -11.82 -6.21
C VAL A 583 38.96 -11.18 -5.34
N GLY A 584 38.78 -11.23 -4.02
CA GLY A 584 39.76 -10.76 -3.05
C GLY A 584 39.86 -9.24 -2.85
N ASN A 585 38.97 -8.47 -3.45
CA ASN A 585 38.92 -7.02 -3.26
C ASN A 585 37.65 -6.61 -2.50
N VAL A 586 37.83 -6.08 -1.28
CA VAL A 586 36.71 -5.61 -0.41
C VAL A 586 35.88 -4.52 -1.09
N TRP A 587 36.51 -3.56 -1.78
CA TRP A 587 35.80 -2.52 -2.53
C TRP A 587 35.10 -3.10 -3.76
N GLY A 588 35.73 -4.10 -4.38
CA GLY A 588 35.12 -4.90 -5.43
C GLY A 588 33.84 -5.57 -4.95
N THR A 589 33.88 -6.25 -3.80
CA THR A 589 32.71 -6.90 -3.20
C THR A 589 31.59 -5.92 -2.87
N LEU A 590 31.91 -4.72 -2.36
CA LEU A 590 30.92 -3.66 -2.13
C LEU A 590 30.25 -3.21 -3.44
N ALA A 591 31.05 -2.98 -4.49
CA ALA A 591 30.54 -2.60 -5.80
C ALA A 591 29.70 -3.72 -6.45
N GLY A 592 30.15 -4.97 -6.31
CA GLY A 592 29.42 -6.16 -6.77
C GLY A 592 28.09 -6.33 -6.05
N ALA A 593 28.07 -6.18 -4.73
CA ALA A 593 26.86 -6.31 -3.93
C ALA A 593 25.85 -5.21 -4.27
N SER A 594 26.35 -3.98 -4.48
CA SER A 594 25.55 -2.85 -4.94
C SER A 594 24.97 -3.12 -6.32
N MET A 595 25.79 -3.56 -7.29
CA MET A 595 25.32 -3.87 -8.64
C MET A 595 24.24 -4.96 -8.62
N ILE A 596 24.48 -6.06 -7.91
CA ILE A 596 23.54 -7.20 -7.85
C ILE A 596 22.26 -6.80 -7.10
N GLY A 597 22.37 -6.11 -5.95
CA GLY A 597 21.20 -5.68 -5.17
C GLY A 597 20.29 -4.73 -5.94
N PHE A 598 20.87 -3.71 -6.60
CA PHE A 598 20.11 -2.76 -7.42
C PHE A 598 19.55 -3.40 -8.68
N LEU A 599 20.32 -4.23 -9.38
CA LEU A 599 19.84 -4.91 -10.57
C LEU A 599 18.71 -5.89 -10.23
N GLN A 600 18.80 -6.62 -9.12
CA GLN A 600 17.76 -7.55 -8.70
C GLN A 600 16.45 -6.81 -8.43
N LYS A 601 16.49 -5.74 -7.64
CA LYS A 601 15.29 -4.94 -7.33
C LYS A 601 14.74 -4.21 -8.56
N GLY A 602 15.60 -3.75 -9.46
CA GLY A 602 15.17 -3.18 -10.74
C GLY A 602 14.45 -4.19 -11.63
N ILE A 603 14.94 -5.43 -11.72
CA ILE A 603 14.28 -6.51 -12.48
C ILE A 603 12.96 -6.91 -11.82
N GLU A 604 12.92 -7.05 -10.50
CA GLU A 604 11.68 -7.34 -9.75
C GLU A 604 10.61 -6.25 -9.96
N TRP A 605 11.02 -4.98 -10.01
CA TRP A 605 10.12 -3.86 -10.28
C TRP A 605 9.56 -3.87 -11.73
N LEU A 606 10.38 -4.24 -12.72
CA LEU A 606 9.93 -4.38 -14.12
C LEU A 606 9.04 -5.62 -14.35
N ASN A 607 9.18 -6.67 -13.53
CA ASN A 607 8.38 -7.90 -13.62
C ASN A 607 7.82 -8.34 -12.25
N PRO A 608 6.82 -7.62 -11.70
CA PRO A 608 6.28 -7.91 -10.36
C PRO A 608 5.61 -9.29 -10.26
N SER A 609 5.10 -9.82 -11.38
CA SER A 609 4.36 -11.09 -11.43
C SER A 609 5.25 -12.34 -11.44
N ASN A 610 6.56 -12.22 -11.65
CA ASN A 610 7.47 -13.36 -11.74
C ASN A 610 8.83 -13.10 -11.08
N THR A 611 8.88 -13.25 -9.76
CA THR A 611 10.11 -13.11 -8.96
C THR A 611 11.19 -14.14 -9.30
N LEU A 612 10.81 -15.32 -9.82
CA LEU A 612 11.75 -16.34 -10.28
C LEU A 612 12.50 -15.89 -11.55
N ALA A 613 11.85 -15.10 -12.40
CA ALA A 613 12.50 -14.53 -13.58
C ALA A 613 13.68 -13.60 -13.19
N ALA A 614 13.60 -12.92 -12.04
CA ALA A 614 14.68 -12.08 -11.57
C ALA A 614 15.98 -12.87 -11.31
N GLN A 615 15.88 -14.08 -10.74
CA GLN A 615 17.04 -14.96 -10.55
C GLN A 615 17.63 -15.44 -11.88
N THR A 616 16.78 -15.84 -12.83
CA THR A 616 17.23 -16.27 -14.17
C THR A 616 17.93 -15.14 -14.92
N TYR A 617 17.33 -13.95 -14.95
CA TYR A 617 17.95 -12.78 -15.58
C TYR A 617 19.23 -12.34 -14.89
N MET A 618 19.32 -12.47 -13.57
CA MET A 618 20.55 -12.21 -12.82
C MET A 618 21.67 -13.15 -13.25
N ILE A 619 21.40 -14.46 -13.35
CA ILE A 619 22.40 -15.44 -13.81
C ILE A 619 22.87 -15.11 -15.22
N LEU A 620 21.94 -14.83 -16.15
CA LEU A 620 22.28 -14.46 -17.52
C LEU A 620 23.11 -13.17 -17.58
N PHE A 621 22.73 -12.15 -16.80
CA PHE A 621 23.50 -10.92 -16.68
C PHE A 621 24.92 -11.18 -16.19
N ILE A 622 25.09 -12.02 -15.17
CA ILE A 622 26.40 -12.34 -14.61
C ILE A 622 27.26 -13.10 -15.63
N ILE A 623 26.70 -14.07 -16.33
CA ILE A 623 27.40 -14.79 -17.41
C ILE A 623 27.90 -13.80 -18.46
N LEU A 624 27.03 -12.89 -18.92
CA LEU A 624 27.37 -11.85 -19.89
C LEU A 624 28.43 -10.89 -19.33
N PHE A 625 28.26 -10.45 -18.08
CA PHE A 625 29.16 -9.54 -17.40
C PHE A 625 30.57 -10.13 -17.29
N ILE A 626 30.70 -11.38 -16.86
CA ILE A 626 32.00 -12.07 -16.73
C ILE A 626 32.66 -12.25 -18.11
N GLN A 627 31.90 -12.50 -19.18
CA GLN A 627 32.45 -12.57 -20.54
C GLN A 627 33.12 -11.24 -20.96
N PHE A 628 32.54 -10.09 -20.59
CA PHE A 628 33.11 -8.77 -20.88
C PHE A 628 34.15 -8.31 -19.86
N ARG A 629 34.01 -8.70 -18.60
CA ARG A 629 34.84 -8.28 -17.46
C ARG A 629 35.25 -9.49 -16.61
N PRO A 630 36.14 -10.37 -17.12
CA PRO A 630 36.49 -11.62 -16.43
C PRO A 630 37.22 -11.42 -15.10
N LYS A 631 37.81 -10.22 -14.87
CA LYS A 631 38.48 -9.86 -13.61
C LYS A 631 37.55 -9.16 -12.59
N GLY A 632 36.25 -9.07 -12.88
CA GLY A 632 35.27 -8.34 -12.07
C GLY A 632 35.31 -6.81 -12.25
N ILE A 633 34.51 -6.09 -11.46
CA ILE A 633 34.44 -4.62 -11.45
C ILE A 633 35.79 -4.01 -11.04
N VAL A 634 36.39 -4.53 -9.97
CA VAL A 634 37.68 -4.05 -9.44
C VAL A 634 38.72 -5.16 -9.49
N ALA A 635 39.60 -5.10 -10.47
CA ALA A 635 40.72 -6.04 -10.58
C ALA A 635 41.76 -5.79 -9.47
N LEU A 636 42.32 -6.86 -8.91
CA LEU A 636 43.50 -6.78 -8.04
C LEU A 636 44.70 -6.26 -8.85
N LYS A 637 45.33 -5.18 -8.39
CA LYS A 637 46.59 -4.67 -8.96
C LYS A 637 47.77 -5.42 -8.35
N GLY A 638 48.43 -6.27 -9.14
CA GLY A 638 49.69 -6.95 -8.80
C GLY A 638 50.26 -7.71 -10.00
N ARG A 639 51.59 -7.88 -10.05
CA ARG A 639 52.31 -8.56 -11.16
C ARG A 639 51.95 -10.05 -11.33
N ALA A 640 51.24 -10.66 -10.37
CA ALA A 640 50.76 -12.04 -10.45
C ALA A 640 49.49 -12.22 -11.32
N ALA A 641 48.92 -11.15 -11.88
CA ALA A 641 47.77 -11.23 -12.79
C ALA A 641 48.18 -11.48 -14.27
N ALA A 642 49.43 -11.89 -14.49
CA ALA A 642 50.08 -12.03 -15.80
C ALA A 642 50.57 -13.46 -16.12
N ASP A 643 50.28 -14.46 -15.28
CA ASP A 643 50.49 -15.88 -15.59
C ASP A 643 49.18 -16.66 -15.56
#